data_AF-A0A3M1FQ97-F1
#
_entry.id   AF-A0A3M1FQ97-F1
#
_cell.length_a   1.000
_cell.length_b   1.000
_cell.length_c   1.000
_cell.angle_alpha   90.00
_cell.angle_beta   90.00
_cell.angle_gamma   90.00
#
_symmetry.space_group_name_H-M   'P 1'
#
loop_
_entity.id
_entity.type
_entity.pdbx_description
1 polymer ?
#
loop_
_entity_poly.entity_id
_entity_poly.type
_entity_poly.pdbx_seq_one_letter_code
_entity_poly.pdbx_strand_id
1 'polypeptide(L)'
;YDRDTLTIAQLVNARPILAVIKEFFSSSQLSQFMDQVNPLAELEHKRRLSALGPGGLTRERASFEVRDVHTSHYGRICPIQTPEGANIGLISYLAGFTRINKFGFLETPYARVKDGKVTNEIVWLDAFEEEKYKIAHAGVKRDAKGVITEKVVEARIHGEPGTCSPKEIDFIDIAPHQFVSVATSLIPFLQHDDANRALMGSNMQRQAVVSVKPSAPYVGTGVEEKVAEDSGYALKAEGDGKVMEVDANYIKIRYANNKEKTYHLAKFHRSNQFTCISQRPLVMPGERVKKGQVIADGPSTDHGVLGLGQNLLVAFMSWEGANFEDAIIISDRVRRDDLFTSVHIESFECDVRDTKLGPEVTTPDIPNAPEESLRNLDEEGIIRIGAEVRPGDILVGKISPKGELELTAEERLLRAIFGEKAADVKDTSLTLPHGKRGRVVGVKIFSRDRGDKLEPGIIKRIQVEVAQLRKVQVGDKLAGRHGNKGVISQIRPVEDMPYLADGRPVDIILNPLGVASRMNLGQILETHLGWAAEKLGYRAITPCLDSATEEEIREELKKAGLPEDGKITLYDGRTGKAFDRPVTVGVIYMMKLNHLVEDKVHMRSIGPYSLITQQPLGGKAHLGGQRFGEMEVWALEAYGARHTLQEMLTIKSDDVLGRAAAYESIIRGEKIRSTNLPASFNVLVNELKALCFDIEPVYPPDATSRSDFNGIRIGIASPEKILEWSHGEVLKPETINYRTQRPEKDGLFSERIFGPTKDYECYCGKYRRIKYKGVVCDKCGVEVTRSVVRRERMGHITLAAPVSHIWFLKSVPSRLGLILDVPSNKLERVIYYVDFIVTEVDEEARKEALDMLDKELKQRLHDLGRKEKDLRGALSDEAAELRNFLKTLRPGTVLSESSYLQYSRRFGNVFKAGSGAEAVRAILEKMDLRKEAQEIERKVQKLKNPLSDIKTLRRLKMIKSMIKNGHRPEWMILTVLPVLPPDLRPMVALDGGRYATSDLNDLYRRVINRNNRLKKLMAIKAPDVIIRNEKRMLQEAVDALIDNSSRYGTQQMSSRRRPLRSLADMLKGKQGRFRQNLLGKRVDYSGRSVIVVGPKLALDECGIPKKMALEIFRPFVIGEMLRREIAHNIRTANRIIRQEGDEVWEILEEVIRGRRVLLNRAPTLHRLSIQAFRPVLVEGLAIQIPPSVCVAFNADFDGDQMAVHLPL
;
A
#
# COMPACT_ATOMS: atom_id res chain seq x y z
N TYR A 1 43.45 32.73 1.34
CA TYR A 1 43.04 32.25 2.67
C TYR A 1 44.30 31.81 3.39
N ASP A 2 44.63 32.51 4.46
CA ASP A 2 45.86 32.32 5.24
C ASP A 2 45.78 31.00 6.03
N ARG A 3 46.78 30.12 5.88
CA ARG A 3 46.74 28.76 6.44
C ARG A 3 46.72 28.75 7.97
N ASP A 4 47.26 29.79 8.60
CA ASP A 4 47.39 29.89 10.06
C ASP A 4 46.12 30.43 10.75
N THR A 5 45.11 30.86 9.98
CA THR A 5 43.83 31.39 10.51
C THR A 5 42.65 30.43 10.35
N LEU A 6 42.85 29.27 9.73
CA LEU A 6 41.79 28.28 9.48
C LEU A 6 41.52 27.44 10.73
N THR A 7 40.31 27.57 11.27
CA THR A 7 39.85 26.75 12.40
C THR A 7 39.11 25.51 11.93
N ILE A 8 39.14 24.42 12.71
CA ILE A 8 38.45 23.14 12.39
C ILE A 8 36.95 23.36 12.12
N ALA A 9 36.31 24.31 12.81
CA ALA A 9 34.90 24.66 12.60
C ALA A 9 34.59 25.24 11.21
N GLN A 10 35.56 25.87 10.55
CA GLN A 10 35.42 26.37 9.17
C GLN A 10 35.60 25.25 8.12
N LEU A 11 36.30 24.17 8.48
CA LEU A 11 36.58 23.02 7.61
C LEU A 11 35.53 21.91 7.73
N VAL A 12 34.98 21.70 8.93
CA VAL A 12 34.07 20.58 9.22
C VAL A 12 32.62 21.04 9.29
N ASN A 13 31.86 20.73 8.24
CA ASN A 13 30.42 20.86 8.25
C ASN A 13 29.77 19.51 8.61
N ALA A 14 29.16 19.42 9.79
CA ALA A 14 28.48 18.19 10.25
C ALA A 14 27.11 17.94 9.56
N ARG A 15 26.54 18.95 8.86
CA ARG A 15 25.19 18.83 8.27
C ARG A 15 25.05 17.69 7.27
N PRO A 16 25.99 17.43 6.34
CA PRO A 16 25.89 16.30 5.43
C PRO A 16 25.88 14.95 6.16
N ILE A 17 26.71 14.78 7.19
CA ILE A 17 26.77 13.54 7.99
C ILE A 17 25.44 13.32 8.71
N LEU A 18 24.93 14.35 9.40
CA LEU A 18 23.65 14.28 10.09
C LEU A 18 22.49 14.01 9.13
N ALA A 19 22.51 14.60 7.93
CA ALA A 19 21.51 14.37 6.91
C ALA A 19 21.51 12.91 6.43
N VAL A 20 22.69 12.33 6.16
CA VAL A 20 22.81 10.92 5.73
C VAL A 20 22.35 9.96 6.82
N ILE A 21 22.76 10.18 8.08
CA ILE A 21 22.33 9.34 9.20
C ILE A 21 20.81 9.43 9.39
N LYS A 22 20.26 10.65 9.37
CA LYS A 22 18.81 10.86 9.48
C LYS A 22 18.08 10.21 8.31
N GLU A 23 18.58 10.32 7.09
CA GLU A 23 18.00 9.70 5.90
C GLU A 23 17.99 8.17 6.04
N PHE A 24 19.08 7.57 6.51
CA PHE A 24 19.14 6.13 6.76
C PHE A 24 18.06 5.67 7.75
N PHE A 25 18.00 6.25 8.95
CA PHE A 25 17.04 5.79 9.96
C PHE A 25 15.57 6.16 9.63
N SER A 26 15.33 7.25 8.91
CA SER A 26 13.96 7.71 8.59
C SER A 26 13.38 7.09 7.32
N SER A 27 14.20 6.67 6.36
CA SER A 27 13.72 6.29 5.02
C SER A 27 14.29 5.00 4.45
N SER A 28 15.35 4.42 5.05
CA SER A 28 15.88 3.13 4.60
C SER A 28 14.85 2.01 4.78
N GLN A 29 14.74 1.13 3.79
CA GLN A 29 13.88 -0.06 3.87
C GLN A 29 14.32 -1.02 5.00
N LEU A 30 15.57 -0.95 5.44
CA LEU A 30 16.11 -1.76 6.53
C LEU A 30 15.78 -1.18 7.92
N SER A 31 15.50 0.12 8.01
CA SER A 31 15.06 0.78 9.25
C SER A 31 13.54 0.66 9.35
N GLN A 32 13.07 -0.37 10.03
CA GLN A 32 11.64 -0.70 10.13
C GLN A 32 11.09 -0.36 11.51
N PHE A 33 9.81 0.01 11.55
CA PHE A 33 9.09 0.08 12.83
C PHE A 33 9.10 -1.29 13.48
N MET A 34 9.46 -1.30 14.75
CA MET A 34 9.63 -2.52 15.50
C MET A 34 8.28 -3.23 15.71
N ASP A 35 8.23 -4.53 15.41
CA ASP A 35 7.09 -5.41 15.62
C ASP A 35 7.00 -5.78 17.11
N GLN A 36 6.12 -5.11 17.85
CA GLN A 36 5.92 -5.21 19.29
C GLN A 36 4.47 -5.61 19.64
N VAL A 37 3.90 -6.54 18.89
CA VAL A 37 2.60 -7.14 19.26
C VAL A 37 2.75 -7.88 20.60
N ASN A 38 3.81 -8.69 20.73
CA ASN A 38 4.20 -9.44 21.93
C ASN A 38 5.75 -9.58 21.98
N PRO A 39 6.34 -10.10 23.09
CA PRO A 39 7.80 -10.24 23.20
C PRO A 39 8.47 -11.09 22.12
N LEU A 40 7.83 -12.19 21.68
CA LEU A 40 8.38 -13.07 20.66
C LEU A 40 8.46 -12.37 19.29
N ALA A 41 7.44 -11.57 18.94
CA ALA A 41 7.43 -10.78 17.70
C ALA A 41 8.61 -9.82 17.63
N GLU A 42 8.93 -9.18 18.76
CA GLU A 42 10.05 -8.25 18.86
C GLU A 42 11.39 -8.97 18.72
N LEU A 43 11.55 -10.11 19.39
CA LEU A 43 12.76 -10.92 19.33
C LEU A 43 13.03 -11.42 17.90
N GLU A 44 12.01 -11.97 17.24
CA GLU A 44 12.14 -12.47 15.86
C GLU A 44 12.35 -11.34 14.85
N HIS A 45 11.78 -10.16 15.07
CA HIS A 45 12.02 -9.02 14.19
C HIS A 45 13.48 -8.57 14.22
N LYS A 46 14.13 -8.61 15.39
CA LYS A 46 15.57 -8.34 15.54
C LYS A 46 16.45 -9.39 14.85
N ARG A 47 15.95 -10.62 14.66
CA ARG A 47 16.66 -11.76 14.05
C ARG A 47 16.31 -12.01 12.57
N ARG A 48 15.57 -11.08 11.95
CA ARG A 48 15.12 -11.18 10.56
C ARG A 48 16.25 -10.92 9.56
N LEU A 49 16.33 -11.76 8.54
CA LEU A 49 17.19 -11.58 7.36
C LEU A 49 16.35 -11.11 6.17
N SER A 50 16.86 -10.13 5.41
CA SER A 50 16.20 -9.57 4.23
C SER A 50 17.15 -9.54 3.05
N ALA A 51 16.79 -10.23 1.97
CA ALA A 51 17.46 -10.11 0.67
C ALA A 51 17.10 -8.80 -0.07
N LEU A 52 16.07 -8.09 0.41
CA LEU A 52 15.62 -6.81 -0.12
C LEU A 52 16.38 -5.64 0.52
N GLY A 53 16.61 -4.58 -0.24
CA GLY A 53 17.21 -3.33 0.23
C GLY A 53 18.28 -2.80 -0.73
N PRO A 54 18.91 -1.65 -0.41
CA PRO A 54 20.02 -1.12 -1.19
C PRO A 54 21.16 -2.16 -1.32
N GLY A 55 21.61 -2.44 -2.54
CA GLY A 55 22.63 -3.46 -2.82
C GLY A 55 22.10 -4.91 -2.86
N GLY A 56 20.86 -5.14 -2.45
CA GLY A 56 20.18 -6.44 -2.53
C GLY A 56 19.32 -6.60 -3.79
N LEU A 57 18.36 -7.51 -3.70
CA LEU A 57 17.44 -7.82 -4.79
C LEU A 57 16.20 -6.92 -4.76
N THR A 58 15.63 -6.68 -5.95
CA THR A 58 14.28 -6.11 -6.06
C THR A 58 13.29 -7.25 -6.23
N ARG A 59 12.09 -7.10 -5.66
CA ARG A 59 11.07 -8.14 -5.67
C ARG A 59 10.70 -8.63 -7.08
N GLU A 60 10.73 -7.74 -8.07
CA GLU A 60 10.39 -8.03 -9.47
C GLU A 60 11.50 -8.80 -10.21
N ARG A 61 12.75 -8.75 -9.72
CA ARG A 61 13.91 -9.40 -10.33
C ARG A 61 14.38 -10.64 -9.60
N ALA A 62 13.83 -10.93 -8.42
CA ALA A 62 14.20 -12.11 -7.65
C ALA A 62 13.67 -13.38 -8.32
N SER A 63 14.59 -14.26 -8.72
CA SER A 63 14.27 -15.58 -9.29
C SER A 63 13.69 -16.54 -8.25
N PHE A 64 13.20 -17.69 -8.70
CA PHE A 64 12.72 -18.75 -7.81
C PHE A 64 13.85 -19.37 -6.99
N GLU A 65 15.03 -19.56 -7.57
CA GLU A 65 16.20 -20.17 -6.89
C GLU A 65 16.61 -19.42 -5.62
N VAL A 66 16.57 -18.09 -5.62
CA VAL A 66 16.93 -17.29 -4.43
C VAL A 66 15.89 -17.40 -3.31
N ARG A 67 14.67 -17.82 -3.64
CA ARG A 67 13.58 -17.99 -2.65
C ARG A 67 13.55 -19.38 -2.05
N ASP A 68 14.27 -20.33 -2.64
CA ASP A 68 14.23 -21.72 -2.24
C ASP A 68 15.08 -21.98 -0.99
N VAL A 69 14.82 -23.12 -0.33
CA VAL A 69 15.60 -23.56 0.82
C VAL A 69 16.85 -24.29 0.34
N HIS A 70 18.02 -23.70 0.58
CA HIS A 70 19.30 -24.30 0.24
C HIS A 70 19.82 -25.20 1.38
N THR A 71 20.59 -26.25 1.05
CA THR A 71 21.16 -27.20 2.04
C THR A 71 22.00 -26.50 3.11
N SER A 72 22.81 -25.50 2.71
CA SER A 72 23.62 -24.69 3.62
C SER A 72 22.82 -23.86 4.63
N HIS A 73 21.48 -23.73 4.47
CA HIS A 73 20.64 -23.06 5.46
C HIS A 73 20.58 -23.82 6.79
N TYR A 74 20.88 -25.12 6.81
CA TYR A 74 20.82 -25.94 8.01
C TYR A 74 21.63 -25.33 9.16
N GLY A 75 20.99 -25.12 10.32
CA GLY A 75 21.61 -24.49 11.50
C GLY A 75 21.84 -22.97 11.39
N ARG A 76 21.59 -22.35 10.24
CA ARG A 76 21.90 -20.94 9.94
C ARG A 76 20.64 -20.11 9.70
N ILE A 77 19.75 -20.60 8.85
CA ILE A 77 18.51 -19.93 8.44
C ILE A 77 17.38 -20.94 8.60
N CYS A 78 16.30 -20.55 9.27
CA CYS A 78 15.16 -21.43 9.45
C CYS A 78 14.51 -21.77 8.09
N PRO A 79 14.31 -23.05 7.77
CA PRO A 79 13.67 -23.46 6.52
C PRO A 79 12.14 -23.31 6.55
N ILE A 80 11.55 -23.15 7.75
CA ILE A 80 10.10 -23.10 7.96
C ILE A 80 9.60 -21.65 8.02
N GLN A 81 10.25 -20.79 8.80
CA GLN A 81 9.71 -19.46 9.06
C GLN A 81 10.02 -18.50 7.90
N THR A 82 9.00 -18.21 7.10
CA THR A 82 9.02 -17.15 6.08
C THR A 82 7.61 -16.58 5.88
N PRO A 83 7.42 -15.34 5.41
CA PRO A 83 6.09 -14.84 5.10
C PRO A 83 5.44 -15.58 3.92
N GLU A 84 4.15 -15.96 4.04
CA GLU A 84 3.40 -16.69 2.99
C GLU A 84 3.14 -15.88 1.71
N GLY A 85 3.21 -14.55 1.81
CA GLY A 85 2.86 -13.67 0.72
C GLY A 85 3.96 -13.50 -0.34
N ALA A 86 3.77 -12.48 -1.16
CA ALA A 86 4.77 -11.70 -1.88
C ALA A 86 6.29 -11.93 -1.65
N ASN A 87 6.68 -11.95 -0.38
CA ASN A 87 8.06 -11.88 0.09
C ASN A 87 8.59 -13.25 0.56
N ILE A 88 7.85 -14.33 0.29
CA ILE A 88 8.29 -15.71 0.57
C ILE A 88 9.70 -15.95 0.05
N GLY A 89 10.56 -16.50 0.91
CA GLY A 89 11.98 -16.79 0.65
C GLY A 89 12.91 -15.57 0.59
N LEU A 90 12.37 -14.34 0.44
CA LEU A 90 13.19 -13.10 0.44
C LEU A 90 13.37 -12.52 1.84
N ILE A 91 12.48 -12.91 2.74
CA ILE A 91 12.56 -12.60 4.17
C ILE A 91 12.57 -13.94 4.91
N SER A 92 13.64 -14.16 5.66
CA SER A 92 13.88 -15.37 6.44
C SER A 92 14.33 -15.01 7.84
N TYR A 93 14.47 -16.00 8.72
CA TYR A 93 14.83 -15.78 10.12
C TYR A 93 16.04 -16.66 10.47
N LEU A 94 16.91 -16.15 11.33
CA LEU A 94 18.05 -16.92 11.84
C LEU A 94 17.55 -18.17 12.59
N ALA A 95 18.25 -19.29 12.43
CA ALA A 95 18.00 -20.46 13.27
C ALA A 95 18.41 -20.17 14.73
N GLY A 96 18.00 -21.02 15.67
CA GLY A 96 18.13 -20.77 17.11
C GLY A 96 19.58 -20.50 17.56
N PHE A 97 20.52 -21.33 17.10
CA PHE A 97 21.92 -21.31 17.57
C PHE A 97 22.86 -20.51 16.66
N THR A 98 22.36 -19.93 15.58
CA THR A 98 23.22 -19.25 14.59
C THR A 98 23.96 -18.08 15.20
N ARG A 99 25.24 -17.93 14.84
CA ARG A 99 26.04 -16.72 15.12
C ARG A 99 26.63 -16.15 13.84
N ILE A 100 26.98 -14.87 13.89
CA ILE A 100 27.64 -14.17 12.79
C ILE A 100 29.12 -14.03 13.15
N ASN A 101 30.01 -14.46 12.25
CA ASN A 101 31.45 -14.32 12.46
C ASN A 101 31.98 -12.94 12.03
N LYS A 102 33.28 -12.70 12.21
CA LYS A 102 33.91 -11.39 11.92
C LYS A 102 33.82 -10.97 10.44
N PHE A 103 33.64 -11.93 9.53
CA PHE A 103 33.52 -11.68 8.09
C PHE A 103 32.07 -11.51 7.63
N GLY A 104 31.09 -11.76 8.53
CA GLY A 104 29.67 -11.69 8.22
C GLY A 104 29.06 -13.01 7.75
N PHE A 105 29.80 -14.13 7.80
CA PHE A 105 29.24 -15.46 7.51
C PHE A 105 28.47 -16.00 8.70
N LEU A 106 27.42 -16.78 8.39
CA LEU A 106 26.62 -17.48 9.38
C LEU A 106 27.29 -18.80 9.75
N GLU A 107 27.51 -19.00 11.04
CA GLU A 107 28.07 -20.22 11.61
C GLU A 107 27.03 -20.93 12.47
N THR A 108 27.11 -22.26 12.47
CA THR A 108 26.29 -23.14 13.32
C THR A 108 27.22 -24.05 14.14
N PRO A 109 26.86 -24.39 15.39
CA PRO A 109 27.72 -25.17 16.26
C PRO A 109 27.50 -26.68 16.11
N TYR A 110 28.58 -27.45 16.16
CA TYR A 110 28.60 -28.91 16.09
C TYR A 110 29.52 -29.49 17.18
N ALA A 111 29.19 -30.68 17.71
CA ALA A 111 30.04 -31.40 18.64
C ALA A 111 31.00 -32.34 17.89
N ARG A 112 32.29 -32.33 18.23
CA ARG A 112 33.30 -33.18 17.57
C ARG A 112 33.13 -34.64 17.97
N VAL A 113 33.24 -35.55 17.00
CA VAL A 113 33.25 -37.00 17.20
C VAL A 113 34.66 -37.54 16.95
N LYS A 114 35.15 -38.39 17.85
CA LYS A 114 36.45 -39.08 17.71
C LYS A 114 36.24 -40.58 17.89
N ASP A 115 36.60 -41.37 16.88
CA ASP A 115 36.47 -42.83 16.87
C ASP A 115 35.07 -43.35 17.27
N GLY A 116 34.01 -42.69 16.79
CA GLY A 116 32.62 -43.03 17.12
C GLY A 116 32.14 -42.60 18.50
N LYS A 117 32.95 -41.80 19.22
CA LYS A 117 32.60 -41.20 20.52
C LYS A 117 32.43 -39.69 20.39
N VAL A 118 31.26 -39.19 20.80
CA VAL A 118 30.97 -37.75 20.86
C VAL A 118 31.75 -37.11 22.00
N THR A 119 32.41 -35.99 21.72
CA THR A 119 33.19 -35.22 22.70
C THR A 119 32.45 -33.94 23.11
N ASN A 120 32.86 -33.32 24.22
CA ASN A 120 32.31 -32.04 24.67
C ASN A 120 32.90 -30.82 23.93
N GLU A 121 33.76 -31.03 22.94
CA GLU A 121 34.35 -29.96 22.14
C GLU A 121 33.34 -29.47 21.08
N ILE A 122 32.91 -28.21 21.22
CA ILE A 122 32.00 -27.55 20.27
C ILE A 122 32.82 -26.75 19.27
N VAL A 123 32.63 -27.04 17.99
CA VAL A 123 33.24 -26.33 16.87
C VAL A 123 32.15 -25.63 16.08
N TRP A 124 32.41 -24.39 15.67
CA TRP A 124 31.49 -23.61 14.86
C TRP A 124 31.97 -23.61 13.43
N LEU A 125 31.11 -24.02 12.50
CA LEU A 125 31.45 -24.17 11.10
C LEU A 125 30.61 -23.23 10.24
N ASP A 126 31.25 -22.56 9.29
CA ASP A 126 30.55 -21.89 8.19
C ASP A 126 30.09 -22.90 7.13
N ALA A 127 29.38 -22.44 6.10
CA ALA A 127 28.82 -23.33 5.08
C ALA A 127 29.89 -24.08 4.26
N PHE A 128 31.03 -23.44 3.99
CA PHE A 128 32.10 -24.03 3.18
C PHE A 128 32.94 -25.03 3.98
N GLU A 129 33.08 -24.81 5.28
CA GLU A 129 33.74 -25.75 6.18
C GLU A 129 32.86 -26.98 6.43
N GLU A 130 31.54 -26.80 6.58
CA GLU A 130 30.59 -27.90 6.78
C GLU A 130 30.65 -28.95 5.67
N GLU A 131 30.73 -28.53 4.41
CA GLU A 131 30.80 -29.42 3.24
C GLU A 131 32.01 -30.38 3.24
N LYS A 132 33.03 -30.13 4.06
CA LYS A 132 34.22 -30.98 4.12
C LYS A 132 34.05 -32.22 4.99
N TYR A 133 33.02 -32.25 5.83
CA TYR A 133 32.88 -33.24 6.90
C TYR A 133 31.63 -34.11 6.73
N LYS A 134 31.62 -35.25 7.44
CA LYS A 134 30.44 -36.10 7.61
C LYS A 134 29.78 -35.78 8.94
N ILE A 135 28.56 -35.27 8.91
CA ILE A 135 27.86 -34.76 10.10
C ILE A 135 26.59 -35.55 10.39
N ALA A 136 26.52 -36.18 11.55
CA ALA A 136 25.34 -36.91 12.01
C ALA A 136 24.30 -35.99 12.65
N HIS A 137 23.03 -36.42 12.61
CA HIS A 137 21.94 -35.69 13.27
C HIS A 137 21.92 -35.90 14.80
N ALA A 138 21.25 -35.01 15.53
CA ALA A 138 21.32 -35.02 17.00
C ALA A 138 20.65 -36.25 17.63
N GLY A 139 19.63 -36.80 16.96
CA GLY A 139 18.81 -37.93 17.44
C GLY A 139 19.46 -39.31 17.35
N VAL A 140 20.70 -39.43 16.84
CA VAL A 140 21.45 -40.69 16.82
C VAL A 140 21.64 -41.21 18.25
N LYS A 141 21.31 -42.50 18.46
CA LYS A 141 21.39 -43.14 19.79
C LYS A 141 22.83 -43.29 20.26
N ARG A 142 23.04 -42.96 21.55
CA ARG A 142 24.35 -42.96 22.20
C ARG A 142 24.25 -43.59 23.59
N ASP A 143 25.32 -44.22 24.04
CA ASP A 143 25.44 -44.68 25.42
C ASP A 143 25.77 -43.53 26.40
N ALA A 144 25.75 -43.82 27.70
CA ALA A 144 26.09 -42.84 28.75
C ALA A 144 27.54 -42.29 28.67
N LYS A 145 28.42 -42.95 27.90
CA LYS A 145 29.79 -42.50 27.66
C LYS A 145 29.93 -41.71 26.36
N GLY A 146 28.84 -41.49 25.62
CA GLY A 146 28.80 -40.75 24.36
C GLY A 146 29.20 -41.58 23.12
N VAL A 147 29.29 -42.91 23.24
CA VAL A 147 29.60 -43.80 22.11
C VAL A 147 28.33 -44.07 21.32
N ILE A 148 28.40 -43.93 20.00
CA ILE A 148 27.28 -44.20 19.10
C ILE A 148 27.00 -45.70 19.05
N THR A 149 25.75 -46.09 19.32
CA THR A 149 25.36 -47.51 19.46
C THR A 149 24.96 -48.17 18.14
N GLU A 150 24.55 -47.38 17.16
CA GLU A 150 24.07 -47.87 15.86
C GLU A 150 25.24 -48.29 14.96
N LYS A 151 25.06 -49.32 14.13
CA LYS A 151 26.12 -49.80 13.21
C LYS A 151 26.20 -48.99 11.93
N VAL A 152 25.08 -48.43 11.50
CA VAL A 152 24.92 -47.59 10.31
C VAL A 152 24.17 -46.36 10.78
N VAL A 153 24.72 -45.18 10.52
CA VAL A 153 24.22 -43.90 11.03
C VAL A 153 23.87 -43.01 9.85
N GLU A 154 22.71 -42.35 9.93
CA GLU A 154 22.30 -41.33 8.97
C GLU A 154 23.11 -40.05 9.20
N ALA A 155 23.76 -39.57 8.15
CA ALA A 155 24.62 -38.41 8.19
C ALA A 155 24.52 -37.59 6.90
N ARG A 156 24.78 -36.30 7.02
CA ARG A 156 25.03 -35.41 5.87
C ARG A 156 26.49 -35.61 5.46
N ILE A 157 26.70 -36.25 4.32
CA ILE A 157 28.02 -36.52 3.73
C ILE A 157 28.27 -35.43 2.69
N HIS A 158 29.15 -34.47 3.01
CA HIS A 158 29.44 -33.34 2.12
C HIS A 158 28.19 -32.53 1.71
N GLY A 159 27.24 -32.36 2.65
CA GLY A 159 25.99 -31.63 2.43
C GLY A 159 24.83 -32.47 1.87
N GLU A 160 25.08 -33.69 1.39
CA GLU A 160 24.05 -34.59 0.85
C GLU A 160 23.63 -35.65 1.88
N PRO A 161 22.36 -36.08 1.91
CA PRO A 161 21.89 -37.13 2.81
C PRO A 161 22.50 -38.49 2.42
N GLY A 162 23.05 -39.20 3.40
CA GLY A 162 23.59 -40.55 3.20
C GLY A 162 23.73 -41.32 4.52
N THR A 163 24.37 -42.49 4.45
CA THR A 163 24.63 -43.34 5.61
C THR A 163 26.11 -43.68 5.70
N CYS A 164 26.68 -43.65 6.89
CA CYS A 164 28.09 -44.03 7.12
C CYS A 164 28.26 -44.86 8.39
N SER A 165 29.47 -45.40 8.59
CA SER A 165 29.82 -46.07 9.83
C SER A 165 30.08 -45.05 10.95
N PRO A 166 29.82 -45.37 12.24
CA PRO A 166 30.06 -44.44 13.36
C PRO A 166 31.50 -43.88 13.43
N LYS A 167 32.47 -44.63 12.93
CA LYS A 167 33.89 -44.24 12.93
C LYS A 167 34.21 -43.17 11.88
N GLU A 168 33.38 -43.04 10.86
CA GLU A 168 33.54 -42.04 9.79
C GLU A 168 32.86 -40.70 10.11
N ILE A 169 32.14 -40.61 11.22
CA ILE A 169 31.46 -39.38 11.63
C ILE A 169 32.50 -38.44 12.23
N ASP A 170 32.61 -37.23 11.67
CA ASP A 170 33.52 -36.20 12.15
C ASP A 170 32.83 -35.33 13.22
N PHE A 171 31.55 -35.02 13.01
CA PHE A 171 30.77 -34.11 13.84
C PHE A 171 29.33 -34.59 14.01
N ILE A 172 28.68 -34.08 15.04
CA ILE A 172 27.26 -34.33 15.30
C ILE A 172 26.56 -33.04 15.73
N ASP A 173 25.30 -32.91 15.34
CA ASP A 173 24.42 -31.82 15.74
C ASP A 173 24.30 -31.72 17.28
N ILE A 174 24.17 -30.49 17.80
CA ILE A 174 24.10 -30.24 19.25
C ILE A 174 22.70 -30.46 19.79
N ALA A 175 21.68 -30.03 19.03
CA ALA A 175 20.28 -30.15 19.42
C ALA A 175 19.42 -30.47 18.20
N PRO A 176 18.36 -31.29 18.33
CA PRO A 176 17.45 -31.60 17.23
C PRO A 176 16.83 -30.35 16.59
N HIS A 177 16.51 -29.34 17.39
CA HIS A 177 15.88 -28.10 16.96
C HIS A 177 16.87 -27.02 16.51
N GLN A 178 18.16 -27.33 16.35
CA GLN A 178 19.18 -26.31 16.07
C GLN A 178 18.95 -25.56 14.75
N PHE A 179 18.29 -26.20 13.78
CA PHE A 179 18.08 -25.66 12.43
C PHE A 179 16.79 -24.86 12.27
N VAL A 180 15.92 -24.84 13.29
CA VAL A 180 14.68 -24.05 13.27
C VAL A 180 14.86 -22.73 14.01
N SER A 181 14.00 -21.75 13.73
CA SER A 181 13.99 -20.46 14.42
C SER A 181 13.40 -20.61 15.84
N VAL A 182 13.49 -19.52 16.62
CA VAL A 182 12.98 -19.49 17.99
C VAL A 182 11.45 -19.60 18.01
N ALA A 183 10.74 -18.98 17.06
CA ALA A 183 9.30 -19.13 16.97
C ALA A 183 8.86 -20.55 16.58
N THR A 184 9.61 -21.20 15.68
CA THR A 184 9.30 -22.57 15.26
C THR A 184 9.62 -23.59 16.36
N SER A 185 10.66 -23.37 17.16
CA SER A 185 10.99 -24.26 18.28
C SER A 185 10.01 -24.21 19.45
N LEU A 186 9.07 -23.26 19.47
CA LEU A 186 7.97 -23.16 20.45
C LEU A 186 6.76 -24.04 20.11
N ILE A 187 6.76 -24.71 18.95
CA ILE A 187 5.71 -25.65 18.54
C ILE A 187 6.06 -27.03 19.11
N PRO A 188 5.26 -27.58 20.06
CA PRO A 188 5.48 -28.95 20.54
C PRO A 188 5.14 -29.95 19.43
N PHE A 189 5.68 -31.17 19.46
CA PHE A 189 5.34 -32.22 18.49
C PHE A 189 5.51 -31.79 17.01
N LEU A 190 6.47 -30.93 16.71
CA LEU A 190 6.67 -30.35 15.37
C LEU A 190 6.91 -31.43 14.31
N GLN A 191 7.50 -32.57 14.67
CA GLN A 191 7.69 -33.71 13.78
C GLN A 191 6.38 -34.36 13.29
N HIS A 192 5.25 -34.04 13.94
CA HIS A 192 3.92 -34.53 13.57
C HIS A 192 3.08 -33.49 12.80
N ASP A 193 3.68 -32.36 12.42
CA ASP A 193 3.04 -31.29 11.66
C ASP A 193 3.67 -31.12 10.27
N ASP A 194 2.82 -30.94 9.26
CA ASP A 194 3.29 -30.51 7.93
C ASP A 194 4.02 -29.16 7.99
N ALA A 195 5.09 -29.03 7.20
CA ALA A 195 5.94 -27.83 7.19
C ALA A 195 5.17 -26.54 6.87
N ASN A 196 4.15 -26.60 6.00
CA ASN A 196 3.34 -25.40 5.68
C ASN A 196 2.49 -24.98 6.88
N ARG A 197 2.03 -25.93 7.69
CA ARG A 197 1.25 -25.65 8.92
C ARG A 197 2.14 -25.16 10.04
N ALA A 198 3.34 -25.72 10.19
CA ALA A 198 4.35 -25.20 11.09
C ALA A 198 4.73 -23.75 10.74
N LEU A 199 4.92 -23.42 9.46
CA LEU A 199 5.18 -22.06 8.98
C LEU A 199 4.09 -21.09 9.45
N MET A 200 2.83 -21.48 9.26
CA MET A 200 1.67 -20.72 9.72
C MET A 200 1.69 -20.55 11.24
N GLY A 201 1.93 -21.62 12.00
CA GLY A 201 2.05 -21.61 13.46
C GLY A 201 3.11 -20.63 13.97
N SER A 202 4.32 -20.69 13.43
CA SER A 202 5.44 -19.79 13.77
C SER A 202 5.11 -18.32 13.49
N ASN A 203 4.42 -18.04 12.38
CA ASN A 203 4.01 -16.68 12.04
C ASN A 203 2.84 -16.17 12.90
N MET A 204 1.91 -17.05 13.29
CA MET A 204 0.74 -16.70 14.11
C MET A 204 1.10 -16.42 15.56
N GLN A 205 2.07 -17.12 16.14
CA GLN A 205 2.56 -16.84 17.49
C GLN A 205 3.04 -15.38 17.64
N ARG A 206 3.67 -14.80 16.60
CA ARG A 206 4.06 -13.39 16.58
C ARG A 206 2.89 -12.40 16.48
N GLN A 207 1.73 -12.88 16.04
CA GLN A 207 0.52 -12.07 15.94
C GLN A 207 -0.34 -12.18 17.21
N ALA A 208 0.03 -13.03 18.18
CA ALA A 208 -0.73 -13.22 19.41
C ALA A 208 -0.77 -11.92 20.24
N VAL A 209 -1.97 -11.49 20.62
CA VAL A 209 -2.17 -10.27 21.41
C VAL A 209 -1.92 -10.57 22.89
N VAL A 210 -1.34 -9.60 23.60
CA VAL A 210 -1.12 -9.69 25.04
C VAL A 210 -2.46 -9.74 25.80
N SER A 211 -2.76 -10.90 26.38
CA SER A 211 -3.90 -11.07 27.31
C SER A 211 -3.64 -10.34 28.62
N VAL A 212 -4.71 -9.82 29.23
CA VAL A 212 -4.68 -9.27 30.59
C VAL A 212 -4.33 -10.36 31.59
N LYS A 213 -4.70 -11.62 31.39
CA LYS A 213 -4.29 -12.74 32.24
C LYS A 213 -3.47 -13.72 31.40
N PRO A 214 -2.15 -13.51 31.23
CA PRO A 214 -1.33 -14.49 30.52
C PRO A 214 -1.32 -15.83 31.26
N SER A 215 -1.20 -16.92 30.52
CA SER A 215 -1.11 -18.27 31.08
C SER A 215 -0.03 -19.04 30.31
N ALA A 216 0.89 -19.67 31.03
CA ALA A 216 1.88 -20.57 30.45
C ALA A 216 1.21 -21.82 29.85
N PRO A 217 1.68 -22.35 28.70
CA PRO A 217 1.12 -23.58 28.14
C PRO A 217 1.41 -24.77 29.07
N TYR A 218 0.42 -25.66 29.28
CA TYR A 218 0.65 -26.91 30.02
C TYR A 218 1.65 -27.84 29.30
N VAL A 219 1.68 -27.78 27.97
CA VAL A 219 2.64 -28.50 27.14
C VAL A 219 3.59 -27.47 26.51
N GLY A 220 4.76 -27.26 27.08
CA GLY A 220 5.79 -26.35 26.55
C GLY A 220 6.91 -27.10 25.81
N THR A 221 7.80 -26.37 25.16
CA THR A 221 9.03 -26.95 24.57
C THR A 221 10.28 -26.69 25.41
N GLY A 222 10.19 -25.81 26.41
CA GLY A 222 11.29 -25.36 27.27
C GLY A 222 12.04 -24.15 26.73
N VAL A 223 11.68 -23.68 25.53
CA VAL A 223 12.22 -22.46 24.92
C VAL A 223 11.48 -21.21 25.44
N GLU A 224 10.28 -21.37 25.98
CA GLU A 224 9.43 -20.29 26.50
C GLU A 224 10.15 -19.43 27.54
N GLU A 225 10.83 -20.05 28.51
CA GLU A 225 11.61 -19.37 29.55
C GLU A 225 12.75 -18.56 28.95
N LYS A 226 13.44 -19.13 27.96
CA LYS A 226 14.57 -18.47 27.31
C LYS A 226 14.12 -17.25 26.51
N VAL A 227 12.97 -17.34 25.85
CA VAL A 227 12.36 -16.21 25.14
C VAL A 227 11.92 -15.12 26.10
N ALA A 228 11.27 -15.47 27.21
CA ALA A 228 10.86 -14.50 28.22
C ALA A 228 12.07 -13.76 28.80
N GLU A 229 13.16 -14.48 29.10
CA GLU A 229 14.44 -13.90 29.52
C GLU A 229 15.07 -12.99 28.47
N ASP A 230 15.32 -13.51 27.27
CA ASP A 230 16.07 -12.79 26.22
C ASP A 230 15.27 -11.62 25.63
N SER A 231 13.96 -11.57 25.87
CA SER A 231 13.12 -10.41 25.53
C SER A 231 13.47 -9.15 26.33
N GLY A 232 14.04 -9.30 27.53
CA GLY A 232 14.35 -8.21 28.45
C GLY A 232 13.17 -7.59 29.19
N TYR A 233 11.95 -8.14 29.04
CA TYR A 233 10.77 -7.64 29.76
C TYR A 233 10.60 -8.25 31.16
N ALA A 234 11.03 -9.49 31.37
CA ALA A 234 11.04 -10.11 32.70
C ALA A 234 12.23 -9.56 33.51
N LEU A 235 11.96 -9.01 34.69
CA LEU A 235 13.01 -8.47 35.56
C LEU A 235 13.55 -9.58 36.47
N LYS A 236 14.88 -9.65 36.60
CA LYS A 236 15.57 -10.63 37.45
C LYS A 236 16.34 -9.95 38.59
N ALA A 237 16.47 -10.65 39.71
CA ALA A 237 17.33 -10.23 40.81
C ALA A 237 18.81 -10.35 40.42
N GLU A 238 19.61 -9.31 40.69
CA GLU A 238 21.04 -9.26 40.32
C GLU A 238 21.93 -10.10 41.25
N GLY A 239 21.44 -10.41 42.44
CA GLY A 239 22.13 -11.18 43.46
C GLY A 239 21.14 -11.74 44.48
N ASP A 240 21.68 -12.43 45.48
CA ASP A 240 20.87 -12.93 46.59
C ASP A 240 20.50 -11.75 47.51
N GLY A 241 19.23 -11.66 47.90
CA GLY A 241 18.74 -10.51 48.65
C GLY A 241 17.39 -10.74 49.31
N LYS A 242 16.93 -9.72 50.04
CA LYS A 242 15.61 -9.68 50.67
C LYS A 242 14.79 -8.54 50.08
N VAL A 243 13.56 -8.83 49.70
CA VAL A 243 12.60 -7.84 49.20
C VAL A 243 12.16 -6.96 50.36
N MET A 244 12.33 -5.65 50.22
CA MET A 244 12.01 -4.66 51.25
C MET A 244 10.62 -4.06 51.04
N GLU A 245 10.35 -3.62 49.81
CA GLU A 245 9.10 -2.98 49.41
C GLU A 245 8.66 -3.50 48.04
N VAL A 246 7.36 -3.65 47.86
CA VAL A 246 6.74 -4.02 46.59
C VAL A 246 5.55 -3.11 46.36
N ASP A 247 5.56 -2.38 45.25
CA ASP A 247 4.44 -1.62 44.71
C ASP A 247 4.20 -2.07 43.25
N ALA A 248 3.03 -1.74 42.70
CA ALA A 248 2.73 -1.94 41.29
C ALA A 248 3.68 -1.17 40.36
N ASN A 249 4.35 -0.11 40.84
CA ASN A 249 5.27 0.73 40.06
C ASN A 249 6.74 0.44 40.32
N TYR A 250 7.09 -0.19 41.45
CA TYR A 250 8.49 -0.46 41.77
C TYR A 250 8.68 -1.63 42.74
N ILE A 251 9.86 -2.24 42.72
CA ILE A 251 10.29 -3.29 43.66
C ILE A 251 11.62 -2.85 44.26
N LYS A 252 11.74 -2.85 45.59
CA LYS A 252 12.97 -2.50 46.29
C LYS A 252 13.58 -3.74 46.96
N ILE A 253 14.83 -4.06 46.61
CA ILE A 253 15.54 -5.24 47.11
C ILE A 253 16.82 -4.78 47.83
N ARG A 254 17.07 -5.36 49.01
CA ARG A 254 18.34 -5.24 49.73
C ARG A 254 19.17 -6.49 49.50
N TYR A 255 20.31 -6.34 48.84
CA TYR A 255 21.21 -7.45 48.53
C TYR A 255 22.13 -7.79 49.70
N ALA A 256 22.70 -9.00 49.69
CA ALA A 256 23.60 -9.51 50.74
C ALA A 256 24.84 -8.62 50.97
N ASN A 257 25.23 -7.79 50.00
CA ASN A 257 26.29 -6.79 50.12
C ASN A 257 25.83 -5.46 50.77
N ASN A 258 24.65 -5.44 51.41
CA ASN A 258 23.97 -4.26 51.96
C ASN A 258 23.67 -3.14 50.95
N LYS A 259 23.77 -3.39 49.64
CA LYS A 259 23.29 -2.43 48.63
C LYS A 259 21.79 -2.57 48.42
N GLU A 260 21.09 -1.46 48.42
CA GLU A 260 19.68 -1.39 48.06
C GLU A 260 19.54 -1.00 46.58
N LYS A 261 18.62 -1.65 45.87
CA LYS A 261 18.29 -1.31 44.50
C LYS A 261 16.78 -1.25 44.32
N THR A 262 16.32 -0.19 43.68
CA THR A 262 14.92 0.00 43.27
C THR A 262 14.79 -0.30 41.79
N TYR A 263 13.89 -1.22 41.46
CA TYR A 263 13.49 -1.58 40.11
C TYR A 263 12.18 -0.88 39.77
N HIS A 264 12.18 0.01 38.79
CA HIS A 264 10.96 0.65 38.30
C HIS A 264 10.27 -0.24 37.26
N LEU A 265 8.96 -0.43 37.42
CA LEU A 265 8.13 -1.25 36.55
C LEU A 265 7.45 -0.40 35.49
N ALA A 266 7.48 -0.87 34.25
CA ALA A 266 6.73 -0.27 33.14
C ALA A 266 5.22 -0.55 33.32
N LYS A 267 4.36 0.49 33.31
CA LYS A 267 2.91 0.34 33.48
C LYS A 267 2.14 0.96 32.33
N PHE A 268 1.27 0.16 31.70
CA PHE A 268 0.36 0.58 30.62
C PHE A 268 1.04 1.39 29.51
N HIS A 269 2.26 1.02 29.12
CA HIS A 269 2.92 1.67 28.00
C HIS A 269 2.33 1.18 26.68
N ARG A 270 2.09 2.12 25.77
CA ARG A 270 1.64 1.83 24.41
C ARG A 270 2.78 1.22 23.59
N SER A 271 2.54 0.06 22.97
CA SER A 271 3.45 -0.52 21.97
C SER A 271 3.27 0.12 20.58
N ASN A 272 4.18 -0.17 19.64
CA ASN A 272 4.06 0.32 18.25
C ASN A 272 2.80 -0.22 17.52
N GLN A 273 2.27 -1.37 17.94
CA GLN A 273 1.07 -2.00 17.36
C GLN A 273 -0.17 -1.77 18.24
N PHE A 274 -0.13 -0.74 19.10
CA PHE A 274 -1.23 -0.33 19.98
C PHE A 274 -1.62 -1.37 21.04
N THR A 275 -0.79 -2.38 21.29
CA THR A 275 -0.94 -3.29 22.44
C THR A 275 -0.39 -2.66 23.71
N CYS A 276 -0.55 -3.33 24.85
CA CYS A 276 -0.14 -2.84 26.16
C CYS A 276 1.10 -3.57 26.67
N ILE A 277 2.15 -2.81 26.99
CA ILE A 277 3.33 -3.26 27.70
C ILE A 277 3.15 -2.90 29.17
N SER A 278 2.94 -3.89 30.03
CA SER A 278 2.83 -3.70 31.47
C SER A 278 3.52 -4.82 32.21
N GLN A 279 4.37 -4.45 33.16
CA GLN A 279 5.03 -5.36 34.09
C GLN A 279 4.22 -5.54 35.38
N ARG A 280 4.41 -6.69 36.02
CA ARG A 280 3.72 -7.08 37.26
C ARG A 280 4.72 -7.66 38.26
N PRO A 281 4.75 -7.18 39.51
CA PRO A 281 5.60 -7.79 40.53
C PRO A 281 5.11 -9.22 40.84
N LEU A 282 6.05 -10.14 41.01
CA LEU A 282 5.78 -11.53 41.42
C LEU A 282 6.10 -11.79 42.90
N VAL A 283 7.07 -11.05 43.42
CA VAL A 283 7.58 -11.22 44.78
C VAL A 283 6.75 -10.46 45.81
N MET A 284 6.77 -10.93 47.05
CA MET A 284 6.10 -10.28 48.17
C MET A 284 7.11 -9.59 49.11
N PRO A 285 6.70 -8.54 49.85
CA PRO A 285 7.55 -7.92 50.86
C PRO A 285 8.06 -8.96 51.88
N GLY A 286 9.36 -8.95 52.15
CA GLY A 286 10.02 -9.87 53.08
C GLY A 286 10.56 -11.17 52.47
N GLU A 287 10.20 -11.49 51.22
CA GLU A 287 10.67 -12.69 50.50
C GLU A 287 12.20 -12.66 50.27
N ARG A 288 12.85 -13.82 50.33
CA ARG A 288 14.26 -14.00 49.96
C ARG A 288 14.36 -14.38 48.50
N VAL A 289 15.07 -13.58 47.71
CA VAL A 289 15.28 -13.82 46.28
C VAL A 289 16.69 -14.34 46.03
N LYS A 290 16.82 -15.25 45.05
CA LYS A 290 18.11 -15.74 44.56
C LYS A 290 18.58 -14.95 43.35
N LYS A 291 19.89 -14.91 43.12
CA LYS A 291 20.47 -14.38 41.89
C LYS A 291 19.83 -15.03 40.67
N GLY A 292 19.30 -14.23 39.75
CA GLY A 292 18.66 -14.67 38.52
C GLY A 292 17.18 -15.07 38.66
N GLN A 293 16.60 -15.08 39.86
CA GLN A 293 15.17 -15.29 40.06
C GLN A 293 14.37 -14.15 39.42
N VAL A 294 13.29 -14.49 38.71
CA VAL A 294 12.36 -13.52 38.12
C VAL A 294 11.57 -12.85 39.25
N ILE A 295 11.64 -11.52 39.33
CA ILE A 295 10.98 -10.72 40.36
C ILE A 295 9.75 -9.96 39.83
N ALA A 296 9.68 -9.76 38.52
CA ALA A 296 8.52 -9.18 37.85
C ALA A 296 8.35 -9.76 36.45
N ASP A 297 7.11 -10.08 36.10
CA ASP A 297 6.74 -10.54 34.76
C ASP A 297 6.51 -9.37 33.81
N GLY A 298 6.75 -9.63 32.53
CA GLY A 298 6.50 -8.74 31.41
C GLY A 298 5.11 -8.94 30.78
N PRO A 299 4.86 -8.32 29.60
CA PRO A 299 3.68 -8.62 28.81
C PRO A 299 3.76 -10.06 28.28
N SER A 300 2.65 -10.80 28.34
CA SER A 300 2.59 -12.21 27.89
C SER A 300 3.61 -13.11 28.58
N THR A 301 3.82 -12.93 29.89
CA THR A 301 4.68 -13.79 30.71
C THR A 301 3.92 -14.24 31.95
N ASP A 302 4.11 -15.49 32.35
CA ASP A 302 3.52 -16.13 33.52
C ASP A 302 4.63 -16.85 34.30
N HIS A 303 5.03 -16.29 35.44
CA HIS A 303 6.13 -16.76 36.29
C HIS A 303 7.47 -16.95 35.53
N GLY A 304 7.83 -16.02 34.65
CA GLY A 304 9.03 -16.11 33.82
C GLY A 304 8.91 -17.03 32.60
N VAL A 305 7.74 -17.59 32.32
CA VAL A 305 7.44 -18.41 31.14
C VAL A 305 6.65 -17.59 30.12
N LEU A 306 6.97 -17.69 28.84
CA LEU A 306 6.18 -17.04 27.79
C LEU A 306 4.75 -17.60 27.72
N GLY A 307 3.76 -16.73 27.90
CA GLY A 307 2.33 -17.05 27.86
C GLY A 307 1.59 -16.20 26.81
N LEU A 308 1.57 -16.67 25.56
CA LEU A 308 0.93 -15.97 24.42
C LEU A 308 -0.58 -16.21 24.30
N GLY A 309 -1.11 -17.24 24.95
CA GLY A 309 -2.46 -17.75 24.80
C GLY A 309 -3.05 -18.23 26.12
N GLN A 310 -3.99 -19.17 26.04
CA GLN A 310 -4.73 -19.76 27.15
C GLN A 310 -4.87 -21.27 26.96
N ASN A 311 -4.82 -22.02 28.05
CA ASN A 311 -5.14 -23.44 28.07
C ASN A 311 -6.67 -23.61 28.14
N LEU A 312 -7.28 -24.29 27.18
CA LEU A 312 -8.73 -24.47 27.08
C LEU A 312 -9.11 -25.95 27.00
N LEU A 313 -10.20 -26.33 27.66
CA LEU A 313 -10.79 -27.66 27.47
C LEU A 313 -11.48 -27.70 26.08
N VAL A 314 -10.97 -28.52 25.17
CA VAL A 314 -11.45 -28.65 23.79
C VAL A 314 -12.22 -29.94 23.57
N ALA A 315 -13.25 -29.89 22.74
CA ALA A 315 -13.88 -31.06 22.13
C ALA A 315 -13.74 -31.02 20.60
N PHE A 316 -13.28 -32.12 20.01
CA PHE A 316 -13.21 -32.28 18.56
C PHE A 316 -14.50 -32.94 18.02
N MET A 317 -15.50 -32.13 17.72
CA MET A 317 -16.79 -32.58 17.18
C MET A 317 -17.46 -31.52 16.31
N SER A 318 -18.34 -31.93 15.40
CA SER A 318 -19.18 -31.00 14.63
C SER A 318 -20.42 -30.60 15.42
N TRP A 319 -20.77 -29.31 15.39
CA TRP A 319 -21.88 -28.75 16.18
C TRP A 319 -22.77 -27.83 15.35
N GLU A 320 -23.97 -28.30 14.99
CA GLU A 320 -24.99 -27.55 14.23
C GLU A 320 -24.50 -26.87 12.93
N GLY A 321 -23.36 -27.30 12.39
CA GLY A 321 -22.68 -26.62 11.30
C GLY A 321 -22.12 -25.24 11.66
N ALA A 322 -22.15 -24.80 12.93
CA ALA A 322 -21.60 -23.51 13.36
C ALA A 322 -20.07 -23.50 13.35
N ASN A 323 -19.42 -24.65 13.46
CA ASN A 323 -17.98 -24.85 13.28
C ASN A 323 -17.64 -25.48 11.91
N PHE A 324 -18.38 -25.10 10.86
CA PHE A 324 -18.08 -25.52 9.50
C PHE A 324 -16.70 -25.00 9.04
N GLU A 325 -15.95 -25.85 8.35
CA GLU A 325 -14.55 -25.60 7.95
C GLU A 325 -13.69 -25.15 9.15
N ASP A 326 -13.16 -23.92 9.15
CA ASP A 326 -12.31 -23.36 10.21
C ASP A 326 -13.05 -22.57 11.28
N ALA A 327 -14.38 -22.49 11.22
CA ALA A 327 -15.13 -21.76 12.22
C ALA A 327 -14.99 -22.39 13.62
N ILE A 328 -14.90 -21.55 14.64
CA ILE A 328 -14.70 -21.97 16.04
C ILE A 328 -15.92 -21.56 16.87
N ILE A 329 -16.34 -22.44 17.77
CA ILE A 329 -17.34 -22.13 18.80
C ILE A 329 -16.61 -22.03 20.14
N ILE A 330 -16.91 -20.99 20.90
CA ILE A 330 -16.38 -20.81 22.26
C ILE A 330 -17.51 -20.70 23.29
N SER A 331 -17.23 -21.14 24.51
CA SER A 331 -18.09 -20.95 25.66
C SER A 331 -18.08 -19.49 26.12
N ASP A 332 -19.22 -18.97 26.56
CA ASP A 332 -19.32 -17.63 27.16
C ASP A 332 -18.47 -17.53 28.43
N ARG A 333 -18.14 -18.65 29.09
CA ARG A 333 -17.17 -18.68 30.20
C ARG A 333 -15.83 -18.05 29.81
N VAL A 334 -15.32 -18.35 28.62
CA VAL A 334 -14.04 -17.81 28.12
C VAL A 334 -14.06 -16.27 28.06
N ARG A 335 -15.23 -15.71 27.72
CA ARG A 335 -15.47 -14.25 27.67
C ARG A 335 -15.72 -13.67 29.07
N ARG A 336 -16.48 -14.38 29.91
CA ARG A 336 -16.85 -13.96 31.27
C ARG A 336 -15.64 -13.90 32.19
N ASP A 337 -14.75 -14.89 32.10
CA ASP A 337 -13.58 -15.04 32.98
C ASP A 337 -12.36 -14.21 32.49
N ASP A 338 -12.53 -13.46 31.39
CA ASP A 338 -11.55 -12.57 30.75
C ASP A 338 -10.25 -13.26 30.28
N LEU A 339 -10.34 -14.51 29.80
CA LEU A 339 -9.19 -15.32 29.36
C LEU A 339 -8.45 -14.69 28.16
N PHE A 340 -9.21 -14.16 27.19
CA PHE A 340 -8.66 -13.51 25.98
C PHE A 340 -8.91 -12.00 25.92
N THR A 341 -9.14 -11.36 27.06
CA THR A 341 -9.33 -9.91 27.12
C THR A 341 -7.97 -9.22 26.98
N SER A 342 -7.86 -8.27 26.06
CA SER A 342 -6.64 -7.51 25.77
C SER A 342 -6.84 -6.01 25.95
N VAL A 343 -5.77 -5.28 26.28
CA VAL A 343 -5.77 -3.81 26.37
C VAL A 343 -5.13 -3.24 25.12
N HIS A 344 -5.84 -2.33 24.45
CA HIS A 344 -5.32 -1.59 23.30
C HIS A 344 -5.28 -0.10 23.63
N ILE A 345 -4.16 0.55 23.35
CA ILE A 345 -3.94 1.97 23.66
C ILE A 345 -3.64 2.71 22.35
N GLU A 346 -4.50 3.65 22.01
CA GLU A 346 -4.34 4.50 20.83
C GLU A 346 -4.07 5.93 21.26
N SER A 347 -3.36 6.66 20.41
CA SER A 347 -3.00 8.06 20.65
C SER A 347 -3.58 8.91 19.53
N PHE A 348 -4.31 9.94 19.92
CA PHE A 348 -4.88 10.94 19.01
C PHE A 348 -4.20 12.28 19.26
N GLU A 349 -3.74 12.92 18.20
CA GLU A 349 -2.98 14.18 18.28
C GLU A 349 -3.79 15.32 17.68
N CYS A 350 -3.80 16.47 18.37
CA CYS A 350 -4.38 17.72 17.92
C CYS A 350 -3.32 18.82 17.94
N ASP A 351 -3.04 19.38 16.77
CA ASP A 351 -2.18 20.56 16.62
C ASP A 351 -3.00 21.85 16.74
N VAL A 352 -2.51 22.77 17.55
CA VAL A 352 -2.99 24.15 17.65
C VAL A 352 -2.02 25.04 16.89
N ARG A 353 -2.53 25.71 15.85
CA ARG A 353 -1.69 26.40 14.87
C ARG A 353 -1.87 27.90 14.90
N ASP A 354 -0.81 28.59 14.52
CA ASP A 354 -0.90 30.00 14.18
C ASP A 354 -1.36 30.15 12.72
N THR A 355 -2.58 30.63 12.52
CA THR A 355 -3.13 30.85 11.18
C THR A 355 -3.05 32.32 10.81
N LYS A 356 -3.19 32.62 9.51
CA LYS A 356 -3.18 34.00 9.02
C LYS A 356 -4.32 34.87 9.54
N LEU A 357 -5.45 34.25 9.88
CA LEU A 357 -6.65 34.94 10.37
C LEU A 357 -6.61 35.12 11.90
N GLY A 358 -5.58 34.56 12.55
CA GLY A 358 -5.42 34.51 13.99
C GLY A 358 -4.98 33.12 14.45
N PRO A 359 -4.47 32.99 15.67
CA PRO A 359 -4.15 31.69 16.24
C PRO A 359 -5.42 30.85 16.43
N GLU A 360 -5.32 29.55 16.20
CA GLU A 360 -6.31 28.60 16.69
C GLU A 360 -6.23 28.56 18.22
N VAL A 361 -7.38 28.40 18.87
CA VAL A 361 -7.49 28.41 20.34
C VAL A 361 -8.18 27.13 20.78
N THR A 362 -7.70 26.55 21.87
CA THR A 362 -8.40 25.45 22.56
C THR A 362 -9.32 26.04 23.61
N THR A 363 -10.59 25.63 23.59
CA THR A 363 -11.62 26.14 24.49
C THR A 363 -12.75 25.13 24.65
N PRO A 364 -13.42 25.06 25.82
CA PRO A 364 -14.65 24.29 25.98
C PRO A 364 -15.85 24.94 25.29
N ASP A 365 -15.80 26.24 24.95
CA ASP A 365 -16.89 26.95 24.28
C ASP A 365 -16.86 26.71 22.76
N ILE A 366 -17.53 25.64 22.33
CA ILE A 366 -17.54 25.18 20.94
C ILE A 366 -18.87 25.57 20.26
N PRO A 367 -18.84 26.33 19.15
CA PRO A 367 -20.05 26.84 18.53
C PRO A 367 -20.92 25.68 17.99
N ASN A 368 -22.22 25.73 18.29
CA ASN A 368 -23.22 24.73 17.86
C ASN A 368 -23.04 23.31 18.43
N ALA A 369 -22.15 23.13 19.41
CA ALA A 369 -22.03 21.86 20.13
C ALA A 369 -23.09 21.76 21.24
N PRO A 370 -23.74 20.60 21.44
CA PRO A 370 -24.67 20.40 22.54
C PRO A 370 -23.92 20.32 23.88
N GLU A 371 -24.51 20.83 24.97
CA GLU A 371 -23.90 20.83 26.32
C GLU A 371 -23.44 19.44 26.77
N GLU A 372 -24.18 18.38 26.41
CA GLU A 372 -23.82 17.01 26.75
C GLU A 372 -22.45 16.59 26.17
N SER A 373 -22.08 17.07 24.98
CA SER A 373 -20.79 16.79 24.36
C SER A 373 -19.63 17.56 25.00
N LEU A 374 -19.92 18.61 25.75
CA LEU A 374 -18.92 19.48 26.40
C LEU A 374 -18.62 19.06 27.84
N ARG A 375 -19.49 18.24 28.46
CA ARG A 375 -19.44 17.88 29.90
C ARG A 375 -18.08 17.33 30.38
N ASN A 376 -17.37 16.61 29.51
CA ASN A 376 -16.13 15.92 29.85
C ASN A 376 -14.86 16.77 29.58
N LEU A 377 -15.01 17.98 29.03
CA LEU A 377 -13.89 18.89 28.79
C LEU A 377 -13.52 19.63 30.09
N ASP A 378 -12.24 19.96 30.21
CA ASP A 378 -11.72 20.87 31.23
C ASP A 378 -11.82 22.34 30.78
N GLU A 379 -11.31 23.24 31.61
CA GLU A 379 -11.32 24.69 31.36
C GLU A 379 -10.50 25.11 30.12
N GLU A 380 -9.52 24.31 29.69
CA GLU A 380 -8.76 24.54 28.46
C GLU A 380 -9.41 23.91 27.21
N GLY A 381 -10.54 23.21 27.39
CA GLY A 381 -11.21 22.49 26.31
C GLY A 381 -10.61 21.11 26.03
N ILE A 382 -9.87 20.51 26.96
CA ILE A 382 -9.23 19.21 26.81
C ILE A 382 -10.00 18.16 27.61
N ILE A 383 -10.15 16.96 27.05
CA ILE A 383 -10.85 15.87 27.72
C ILE A 383 -10.13 15.45 29.02
N ARG A 384 -10.91 15.25 30.09
CA ARG A 384 -10.39 14.82 31.40
C ARG A 384 -9.91 13.37 31.37
N ILE A 385 -8.80 13.09 32.06
CA ILE A 385 -8.32 11.72 32.29
C ILE A 385 -9.38 10.94 33.07
N GLY A 386 -9.65 9.70 32.65
CA GLY A 386 -10.69 8.85 33.24
C GLY A 386 -12.06 8.96 32.57
N ALA A 387 -12.30 9.95 31.71
CA ALA A 387 -13.54 10.06 30.95
C ALA A 387 -13.70 8.86 29.99
N GLU A 388 -14.91 8.31 29.92
CA GLU A 388 -15.29 7.35 28.90
C GLU A 388 -15.72 8.12 27.64
N VAL A 389 -15.16 7.73 26.50
CA VAL A 389 -15.36 8.41 25.22
C VAL A 389 -15.88 7.42 24.17
N ARG A 390 -16.85 7.90 23.39
CA ARG A 390 -17.53 7.19 22.30
C ARG A 390 -17.25 7.88 20.97
N PRO A 391 -17.51 7.22 19.82
CA PRO A 391 -17.39 7.85 18.52
C PRO A 391 -18.12 9.19 18.42
N GLY A 392 -17.41 10.24 18.01
CA GLY A 392 -17.95 11.59 17.88
C GLY A 392 -17.81 12.47 19.13
N ASP A 393 -17.42 11.91 20.28
CA ASP A 393 -17.11 12.71 21.46
C ASP A 393 -15.86 13.57 21.22
N ILE A 394 -15.87 14.78 21.79
CA ILE A 394 -14.80 15.76 21.61
C ILE A 394 -13.66 15.41 22.57
N LEU A 395 -12.47 15.13 22.03
CA LEU A 395 -11.26 14.89 22.80
C LEU A 395 -10.51 16.20 23.10
N VAL A 396 -10.48 17.11 22.12
CA VAL A 396 -9.89 18.44 22.26
C VAL A 396 -10.78 19.44 21.53
N GLY A 397 -11.42 20.31 22.29
CA GLY A 397 -12.15 21.47 21.80
C GLY A 397 -11.20 22.46 21.16
N LYS A 398 -11.35 22.68 19.86
CA LYS A 398 -10.51 23.60 19.08
C LYS A 398 -11.37 24.44 18.16
N ILE A 399 -11.13 25.74 18.21
CA ILE A 399 -11.76 26.71 17.32
C ILE A 399 -10.72 27.37 16.42
N SER A 400 -11.05 27.49 15.14
CA SER A 400 -10.22 28.20 14.15
C SER A 400 -10.95 29.45 13.68
N PRO A 401 -10.29 30.62 13.60
CA PRO A 401 -10.93 31.84 13.10
C PRO A 401 -11.39 31.66 11.65
N LYS A 402 -12.63 32.05 11.36
CA LYS A 402 -13.27 32.01 10.04
C LYS A 402 -13.35 33.44 9.49
N GLY A 403 -12.90 33.63 8.24
CA GLY A 403 -13.04 34.93 7.57
C GLY A 403 -14.48 35.13 7.08
N GLU A 404 -14.98 36.38 7.08
CA GLU A 404 -16.30 36.73 6.50
C GLU A 404 -16.47 36.27 5.04
N LEU A 405 -15.36 36.16 4.30
CA LEU A 405 -15.30 35.78 2.89
C LEU A 405 -15.43 34.27 2.62
N GLU A 406 -15.56 33.43 3.66
CA GLU A 406 -15.71 31.96 3.56
C GLU A 406 -17.13 31.47 3.83
N LEU A 407 -18.07 32.36 4.15
CA LEU A 407 -19.48 32.00 4.35
C LEU A 407 -20.17 31.75 3.00
N THR A 408 -20.91 30.64 2.89
CA THR A 408 -21.76 30.38 1.72
C THR A 408 -22.90 31.40 1.63
N ALA A 409 -23.52 31.55 0.46
CA ALA A 409 -24.63 32.49 0.29
C ALA A 409 -25.80 32.13 1.22
N GLU A 410 -26.02 30.84 1.43
CA GLU A 410 -27.00 30.26 2.33
C GLU A 410 -26.66 30.54 3.80
N GLU A 411 -25.40 30.32 4.22
CA GLU A 411 -24.95 30.65 5.59
C GLU A 411 -25.06 32.15 5.88
N ARG A 412 -24.75 33.01 4.90
CA ARG A 412 -24.90 34.46 5.04
C ARG A 412 -26.35 34.87 5.21
N LEU A 413 -27.26 34.22 4.47
CA LEU A 413 -28.69 34.46 4.61
C LEU A 413 -29.19 33.98 5.98
N LEU A 414 -28.78 32.79 6.43
CA LEU A 414 -29.10 32.28 7.77
C LEU A 414 -28.62 33.25 8.86
N ARG A 415 -27.39 33.77 8.76
CA ARG A 415 -26.85 34.77 9.70
C ARG A 415 -27.69 36.06 9.72
N ALA A 416 -28.15 36.51 8.56
CA ALA A 416 -28.99 37.71 8.45
C ALA A 416 -30.41 37.50 9.00
N ILE A 417 -30.95 36.28 8.90
CA ILE A 417 -32.30 35.94 9.39
C ILE A 417 -32.31 35.69 10.89
N PHE A 418 -31.37 34.88 11.39
CA PHE A 418 -31.40 34.42 12.79
C PHE A 418 -30.71 35.38 13.76
N GLY A 419 -29.99 36.39 13.26
CA GLY A 419 -29.34 37.39 14.11
C GLY A 419 -28.32 36.81 15.09
N GLU A 420 -27.99 35.53 14.98
CA GLU A 420 -26.98 34.88 15.78
C GLU A 420 -25.68 35.66 15.56
N LYS A 421 -25.12 36.19 16.65
CA LYS A 421 -23.68 36.44 16.73
C LYS A 421 -22.97 35.08 16.64
N ALA A 422 -23.11 34.40 15.51
CA ALA A 422 -22.33 33.21 15.20
C ALA A 422 -20.88 33.66 15.33
N ALA A 423 -20.19 33.15 16.34
CA ALA A 423 -18.81 33.47 16.60
C ALA A 423 -18.04 33.34 15.28
N ASP A 424 -17.13 34.27 14.99
CA ASP A 424 -16.34 34.30 13.75
C ASP A 424 -15.29 33.16 13.73
N VAL A 425 -15.65 32.00 14.28
CA VAL A 425 -14.81 30.85 14.52
C VAL A 425 -15.55 29.59 14.10
N LYS A 426 -14.80 28.63 13.58
CA LYS A 426 -15.28 27.33 13.13
C LYS A 426 -14.82 26.28 14.12
N ASP A 427 -15.69 25.33 14.43
CA ASP A 427 -15.32 24.12 15.15
C ASP A 427 -14.36 23.27 14.28
N THR A 428 -13.13 23.11 14.78
CA THR A 428 -12.07 22.27 14.23
C THR A 428 -11.55 21.29 15.29
N SER A 429 -12.42 20.95 16.24
CA SER A 429 -12.13 20.08 17.37
C SER A 429 -11.71 18.68 16.92
N LEU A 430 -10.85 18.07 17.74
CA LEU A 430 -10.51 16.66 17.60
C LEU A 430 -11.62 15.82 18.22
N THR A 431 -12.33 15.06 17.40
CA THR A 431 -13.34 14.08 17.85
C THR A 431 -12.81 12.66 17.76
N LEU A 432 -13.30 11.77 18.64
CA LEU A 432 -12.95 10.36 18.56
C LEU A 432 -13.51 9.75 17.25
N PRO A 433 -12.67 9.10 16.41
CA PRO A 433 -13.12 8.54 15.14
C PRO A 433 -14.19 7.45 15.29
N HIS A 434 -14.97 7.23 14.23
CA HIS A 434 -15.95 6.14 14.18
C HIS A 434 -15.31 4.77 14.39
N GLY A 435 -15.99 3.93 15.21
CA GLY A 435 -15.54 2.58 15.53
C GLY A 435 -14.47 2.49 16.62
N LYS A 436 -14.10 3.60 17.27
CA LYS A 436 -13.22 3.62 18.44
C LYS A 436 -14.01 4.04 19.68
N ARG A 437 -13.65 3.48 20.83
CA ARG A 437 -14.21 3.81 22.14
C ARG A 437 -13.20 3.43 23.21
N GLY A 438 -13.32 4.02 24.39
CA GLY A 438 -12.48 3.63 25.50
C GLY A 438 -12.48 4.67 26.60
N ARG A 439 -11.50 4.57 27.48
CA ARG A 439 -11.27 5.51 28.57
C ARG A 439 -9.99 6.30 28.30
N VAL A 440 -10.02 7.60 28.54
CA VAL A 440 -8.81 8.44 28.47
C VAL A 440 -7.87 8.04 29.60
N VAL A 441 -6.64 7.64 29.27
CA VAL A 441 -5.62 7.20 30.24
C VAL A 441 -4.46 8.16 30.37
N GLY A 442 -4.23 9.01 29.37
CA GLY A 442 -3.14 9.96 29.37
C GLY A 442 -3.41 11.16 28.47
N VAL A 443 -2.96 12.33 28.91
CA VAL A 443 -2.96 13.56 28.11
C VAL A 443 -1.56 14.16 28.20
N LYS A 444 -0.89 14.34 27.05
CA LYS A 444 0.43 14.97 26.96
C LYS A 444 0.29 16.26 26.18
N ILE A 445 0.79 17.35 26.77
CA ILE A 445 0.72 18.68 26.18
C ILE A 445 2.14 19.16 25.92
N PHE A 446 2.48 19.32 24.65
CA PHE A 446 3.71 19.93 24.20
C PHE A 446 3.44 21.38 23.82
N SER A 447 4.26 22.31 24.30
CA SER A 447 4.12 23.73 23.99
C SER A 447 5.46 24.34 23.64
N ARG A 448 5.47 25.20 22.62
CA ARG A 448 6.67 25.96 22.26
C ARG A 448 7.15 26.83 23.42
N ASP A 449 6.22 27.34 24.24
CA ASP A 449 6.55 28.18 25.40
C ASP A 449 7.27 27.40 26.50
N ARG A 450 7.07 26.08 26.57
CA ARG A 450 7.78 25.17 27.49
C ARG A 450 9.17 24.75 26.97
N GLY A 451 9.57 25.22 25.79
CA GLY A 451 10.83 24.85 25.14
C GLY A 451 10.75 23.56 24.31
N ASP A 452 9.54 23.01 24.08
CA ASP A 452 9.36 21.82 23.26
C ASP A 452 9.66 22.11 21.78
N LYS A 453 10.38 21.20 21.12
CA LYS A 453 10.73 21.33 19.71
C LYS A 453 9.53 20.95 18.82
N LEU A 454 8.66 21.92 18.56
CA LEU A 454 7.52 21.79 17.65
C LEU A 454 7.83 22.31 16.24
N GLU A 455 7.10 21.79 15.26
CA GLU A 455 7.21 22.20 13.86
C GLU A 455 6.81 23.69 13.69
N PRO A 456 7.40 24.42 12.72
CA PRO A 456 7.07 25.83 12.50
C PRO A 456 5.56 26.05 12.26
N GLY A 457 4.96 26.99 12.99
CA GLY A 457 3.53 27.31 12.91
C GLY A 457 2.64 26.55 13.89
N ILE A 458 3.19 25.57 14.63
CA ILE A 458 2.47 24.89 15.73
C ILE A 458 2.83 25.57 17.04
N ILE A 459 1.81 26.02 17.78
CA ILE A 459 1.94 26.68 19.08
C ILE A 459 1.98 25.61 20.17
N LYS A 460 0.98 24.72 20.16
CA LYS A 460 0.74 23.66 21.15
C LYS A 460 0.33 22.37 20.41
N ARG A 461 0.80 21.22 20.87
CA ARG A 461 0.36 19.89 20.43
C ARG A 461 -0.19 19.14 21.63
N ILE A 462 -1.43 18.67 21.51
CA ILE A 462 -2.12 17.91 22.56
C ILE A 462 -2.28 16.49 22.07
N GLN A 463 -1.79 15.53 22.85
CA GLN A 463 -1.84 14.12 22.58
C GLN A 463 -2.72 13.45 23.63
N VAL A 464 -3.81 12.81 23.20
CA VAL A 464 -4.76 12.11 24.06
C VAL A 464 -4.62 10.61 23.83
N GLU A 465 -4.26 9.88 24.88
CA GLU A 465 -4.18 8.43 24.89
C GLU A 465 -5.49 7.83 25.40
N VAL A 466 -6.12 6.99 24.58
CA VAL A 466 -7.38 6.29 24.89
C VAL A 466 -7.10 4.80 24.96
N ALA A 467 -7.40 4.18 26.10
CA ALA A 467 -7.29 2.75 26.30
C ALA A 467 -8.66 2.07 26.15
N GLN A 468 -8.68 0.96 25.43
CA GLN A 468 -9.85 0.12 25.23
C GLN A 468 -9.57 -1.30 25.74
N LEU A 469 -10.49 -1.82 26.55
CA LEU A 469 -10.55 -3.25 26.85
C LEU A 469 -11.30 -3.97 25.73
N ARG A 470 -10.63 -4.92 25.10
CA ARG A 470 -11.19 -5.73 24.01
C ARG A 470 -11.35 -7.17 24.47
N LYS A 471 -12.58 -7.49 24.89
CA LYS A 471 -12.99 -8.87 25.17
C LYS A 471 -13.04 -9.67 23.86
N VAL A 472 -13.05 -10.99 23.98
CA VAL A 472 -13.27 -11.87 22.83
C VAL A 472 -14.70 -11.72 22.30
N GLN A 473 -14.85 -11.69 20.98
CA GLN A 473 -16.15 -11.53 20.30
C GLN A 473 -16.22 -12.35 19.02
N VAL A 474 -17.44 -12.58 18.52
CA VAL A 474 -17.69 -13.21 17.22
C VAL A 474 -16.99 -12.41 16.12
N GLY A 475 -16.25 -13.09 15.24
CA GLY A 475 -15.45 -12.47 14.19
C GLY A 475 -13.96 -12.29 14.55
N ASP A 476 -13.57 -12.40 15.83
CA ASP A 476 -12.16 -12.43 16.21
C ASP A 476 -11.52 -13.78 15.81
N LYS A 477 -10.23 -13.72 15.45
CA LYS A 477 -9.46 -14.88 15.01
C LYS A 477 -8.65 -15.50 16.15
N LEU A 478 -8.82 -16.81 16.35
CA LEU A 478 -8.00 -17.63 17.23
C LEU A 478 -7.13 -18.59 16.42
N ALA A 479 -6.02 -19.02 17.00
CA ALA A 479 -5.15 -20.04 16.40
C ALA A 479 -4.41 -20.84 17.49
N GLY A 480 -4.12 -22.11 17.20
CA GLY A 480 -3.16 -22.90 17.98
C GLY A 480 -1.75 -22.74 17.44
N ARG A 481 -0.79 -23.43 18.07
CA ARG A 481 0.62 -23.41 17.64
C ARG A 481 0.89 -24.27 16.40
N HIS A 482 0.01 -25.23 16.12
CA HIS A 482 0.11 -26.22 15.04
C HIS A 482 -0.46 -25.73 13.68
N GLY A 483 -0.61 -24.41 13.50
CA GLY A 483 -1.16 -23.81 12.27
C GLY A 483 -2.67 -24.00 12.05
N ASN A 484 -3.39 -24.54 13.05
CA ASN A 484 -4.85 -24.49 13.10
C ASN A 484 -5.29 -23.05 13.39
N LYS A 485 -6.16 -22.50 12.56
CA LYS A 485 -6.67 -21.14 12.66
C LYS A 485 -8.17 -21.14 12.42
N GLY A 486 -8.86 -20.18 13.02
CA GLY A 486 -10.29 -20.08 12.84
C GLY A 486 -10.87 -18.79 13.39
N VAL A 487 -11.98 -18.35 12.80
CA VAL A 487 -12.76 -17.23 13.31
C VAL A 487 -13.84 -17.77 14.26
N ILE A 488 -14.03 -17.08 15.38
CA ILE A 488 -15.13 -17.39 16.29
C ILE A 488 -16.45 -17.09 15.58
N SER A 489 -17.23 -18.13 15.29
CA SER A 489 -18.54 -17.99 14.66
C SER A 489 -19.65 -17.73 15.68
N GLN A 490 -19.57 -18.38 16.84
CA GLN A 490 -20.56 -18.29 17.90
C GLN A 490 -19.91 -18.32 19.27
N ILE A 491 -20.49 -17.55 20.19
CA ILE A 491 -20.22 -17.63 21.62
C ILE A 491 -21.49 -18.21 22.23
N ARG A 492 -21.39 -19.40 22.82
CA ARG A 492 -22.55 -20.13 23.36
C ARG A 492 -22.62 -19.99 24.89
N PRO A 493 -23.83 -19.86 25.47
CA PRO A 493 -24.00 -19.94 26.91
C PRO A 493 -23.39 -21.23 27.47
N VAL A 494 -22.94 -21.19 28.72
CA VAL A 494 -22.22 -22.32 29.34
C VAL A 494 -23.12 -23.56 29.45
N GLU A 495 -24.40 -23.32 29.69
CA GLU A 495 -25.47 -24.32 29.78
C GLU A 495 -25.76 -25.05 28.47
N ASP A 496 -25.49 -24.42 27.32
CA ASP A 496 -25.71 -25.03 26.01
C ASP A 496 -24.52 -25.91 25.56
N MET A 497 -23.34 -25.69 26.15
CA MET A 497 -22.11 -26.36 25.74
C MET A 497 -22.12 -27.84 26.13
N PRO A 498 -21.43 -28.71 25.37
CA PRO A 498 -21.12 -30.07 25.82
C PRO A 498 -20.49 -30.07 27.18
N TYR A 499 -20.89 -31.03 27.99
CA TYR A 499 -20.28 -31.23 29.29
C TYR A 499 -19.85 -32.67 29.51
N LEU A 500 -18.83 -32.82 30.34
CA LEU A 500 -18.28 -34.07 30.82
C LEU A 500 -19.20 -34.72 31.86
N ALA A 501 -18.98 -36.00 32.17
CA ALA A 501 -19.78 -36.71 33.18
C ALA A 501 -19.74 -36.08 34.58
N ASP A 502 -18.71 -35.28 34.89
CA ASP A 502 -18.57 -34.52 36.14
C ASP A 502 -19.28 -33.16 36.13
N GLY A 503 -19.98 -32.82 35.05
CA GLY A 503 -20.68 -31.55 34.86
C GLY A 503 -19.81 -30.41 34.32
N ARG A 504 -18.49 -30.62 34.11
CA ARG A 504 -17.61 -29.58 33.54
C ARG A 504 -17.91 -29.37 32.05
N PRO A 505 -18.32 -28.16 31.62
CA PRO A 505 -18.53 -27.85 30.22
C PRO A 505 -17.20 -27.62 29.48
N VAL A 506 -17.19 -27.89 28.18
CA VAL A 506 -16.04 -27.62 27.30
C VAL A 506 -15.96 -26.12 26.97
N ASP A 507 -14.73 -25.61 26.84
CA ASP A 507 -14.48 -24.18 26.61
C ASP A 507 -14.48 -23.82 25.12
N ILE A 508 -14.07 -24.75 24.25
CA ILE A 508 -13.96 -24.57 22.80
C ILE A 508 -14.33 -25.86 22.04
N ILE A 509 -15.01 -25.72 20.90
CA ILE A 509 -15.33 -26.84 20.01
C ILE A 509 -14.64 -26.62 18.67
N LEU A 510 -13.82 -27.59 18.26
CA LEU A 510 -13.09 -27.58 17.00
C LEU A 510 -13.61 -28.67 16.05
N ASN A 511 -13.56 -28.39 14.76
CA ASN A 511 -14.00 -29.34 13.74
C ASN A 511 -12.90 -30.41 13.47
N PRO A 512 -13.20 -31.71 13.64
CA PRO A 512 -12.22 -32.78 13.41
C PRO A 512 -11.78 -32.89 11.94
N LEU A 513 -12.59 -32.46 10.97
CA LEU A 513 -12.26 -32.53 9.53
C LEU A 513 -11.05 -31.65 9.17
N GLY A 514 -10.85 -30.57 9.93
CA GLY A 514 -9.71 -29.67 9.76
C GLY A 514 -8.37 -30.30 10.14
N VAL A 515 -8.36 -31.38 10.94
CA VAL A 515 -7.12 -32.03 11.37
C VAL A 515 -6.60 -33.00 10.30
N ALA A 516 -7.47 -33.89 9.81
CA ALA A 516 -7.09 -34.93 8.86
C ALA A 516 -6.60 -34.38 7.51
N SER A 517 -7.24 -33.30 7.02
CA SER A 517 -6.89 -32.68 5.74
C SER A 517 -5.57 -31.89 5.78
N ARG A 518 -5.07 -31.53 6.96
CA ARG A 518 -3.95 -30.61 7.15
C ARG A 518 -2.67 -31.27 7.66
N MET A 519 -2.76 -32.53 8.08
CA MET A 519 -1.63 -33.30 8.62
C MET A 519 -0.89 -32.56 9.75
N ASN A 520 -1.64 -31.98 10.69
CA ASN A 520 -1.11 -31.35 11.89
C ASN A 520 -1.60 -32.07 13.15
N LEU A 521 -1.16 -33.33 13.27
CA LEU A 521 -1.57 -34.24 14.36
C LEU A 521 -0.98 -33.82 15.70
N GLY A 522 0.06 -32.98 15.71
CA GLY A 522 0.66 -32.45 16.93
C GLY A 522 -0.37 -31.80 17.87
N GLN A 523 -1.42 -31.18 17.33
CA GLN A 523 -2.48 -30.57 18.14
C GLN A 523 -3.30 -31.59 18.96
N ILE A 524 -3.44 -32.82 18.46
CA ILE A 524 -4.17 -33.90 19.17
C ILE A 524 -3.28 -34.46 20.28
N LEU A 525 -1.98 -34.65 19.99
CA LEU A 525 -0.99 -35.07 20.98
C LEU A 525 -0.86 -34.03 22.11
N GLU A 526 -0.83 -32.75 21.76
CA GLU A 526 -0.88 -31.63 22.71
C GLU A 526 -2.15 -31.70 23.57
N THR A 527 -3.31 -31.93 22.95
CA THR A 527 -4.61 -32.03 23.64
C THR A 527 -4.62 -33.15 24.69
N HIS A 528 -4.09 -34.33 24.34
CA HIS A 528 -4.04 -35.49 25.23
C HIS A 528 -3.07 -35.28 26.40
N LEU A 529 -1.82 -34.89 26.10
CA LEU A 529 -0.81 -34.66 27.12
C LEU A 529 -1.18 -33.48 28.02
N GLY A 530 -1.77 -32.42 27.46
CA GLY A 530 -2.26 -31.27 28.21
C GLY A 530 -3.34 -31.65 29.22
N TRP A 531 -4.22 -32.61 28.89
CA TRP A 531 -5.25 -33.06 29.81
C TRP A 531 -4.69 -33.88 30.97
N ALA A 532 -3.72 -34.76 30.69
CA ALA A 532 -3.00 -35.48 31.73
C ALA A 532 -2.23 -34.52 32.65
N ALA A 533 -1.52 -33.55 32.06
CA ALA A 533 -0.75 -32.53 32.78
C ALA A 533 -1.63 -31.63 33.67
N GLU A 534 -2.81 -31.21 33.19
CA GLU A 534 -3.80 -30.46 33.98
C GLU A 534 -4.26 -31.28 35.19
N LYS A 535 -4.64 -32.55 34.99
CA LYS A 535 -5.15 -33.43 36.06
C LYS A 535 -4.08 -33.79 37.09
N LEU A 536 -2.84 -33.98 36.66
CA LEU A 536 -1.70 -34.36 37.52
C LEU A 536 -1.00 -33.14 38.13
N GLY A 537 -1.28 -31.93 37.66
CA GLY A 537 -0.79 -30.68 38.24
C GLY A 537 0.67 -30.34 37.88
N TYR A 538 1.11 -30.64 36.66
CA TYR A 538 2.46 -30.30 36.18
C TYR A 538 2.45 -29.62 34.79
N ARG A 539 3.59 -29.04 34.40
CA ARG A 539 3.82 -28.55 33.03
C ARG A 539 4.75 -29.53 32.31
N ALA A 540 4.26 -30.17 31.25
CA ALA A 540 5.05 -31.05 30.42
C ALA A 540 6.02 -30.22 29.55
N ILE A 541 7.29 -30.61 29.52
CA ILE A 541 8.28 -30.03 28.61
C ILE A 541 8.59 -31.08 27.55
N THR A 542 8.17 -30.80 26.33
CA THR A 542 8.32 -31.69 25.18
C THR A 542 9.04 -30.95 24.05
N PRO A 543 10.37 -31.10 23.92
CA PRO A 543 11.13 -30.44 22.86
C PRO A 543 10.54 -30.71 21.47
N CYS A 544 10.57 -29.70 20.60
CA CYS A 544 9.81 -29.72 19.35
C CYS A 544 10.11 -30.88 18.39
N LEU A 545 11.32 -31.44 18.38
CA LEU A 545 11.73 -32.57 17.51
C LEU A 545 12.23 -33.79 18.30
N ASP A 546 12.09 -33.74 19.63
CA ASP A 546 12.43 -34.83 20.58
C ASP A 546 11.30 -34.86 21.61
N SER A 547 10.09 -35.07 21.10
CA SER A 547 8.86 -34.96 21.90
C SER A 547 8.49 -36.28 22.56
N ALA A 548 7.52 -36.22 23.47
CA ALA A 548 6.97 -37.39 24.13
C ALA A 548 6.39 -38.36 23.08
N THR A 549 6.63 -39.64 23.29
CA THR A 549 6.10 -40.71 22.45
C THR A 549 4.62 -40.95 22.73
N GLU A 550 3.92 -41.60 21.81
CA GLU A 550 2.49 -41.90 21.98
C GLU A 550 2.26 -42.80 23.20
N GLU A 551 3.15 -43.76 23.43
CA GLU A 551 3.14 -44.68 24.56
C GLU A 551 3.27 -43.94 25.89
N GLU A 552 4.20 -42.99 26.00
CA GLU A 552 4.36 -42.15 27.20
C GLU A 552 3.09 -41.32 27.45
N ILE A 553 2.47 -40.77 26.41
CA ILE A 553 1.23 -40.00 26.54
C ILE A 553 0.09 -40.91 27.05
N ARG A 554 -0.02 -42.14 26.53
CA ARG A 554 -1.01 -43.12 27.02
C ARG A 554 -0.78 -43.49 28.49
N GLU A 555 0.47 -43.67 28.89
CA GLU A 555 0.82 -43.92 30.29
C GLU A 555 0.45 -42.74 31.20
N GLU A 556 0.70 -41.51 30.78
CA GLU A 556 0.33 -40.30 31.53
C GLU A 556 -1.19 -40.14 31.64
N LEU A 557 -1.94 -40.40 30.57
CA LEU A 557 -3.41 -40.44 30.61
C LEU A 557 -3.92 -41.48 31.61
N LYS A 558 -3.32 -42.67 31.62
CA LYS A 558 -3.66 -43.75 32.55
C LYS A 558 -3.35 -43.36 34.01
N LYS A 559 -2.20 -42.74 34.27
CA LYS A 559 -1.85 -42.20 35.60
C LYS A 559 -2.84 -41.12 36.06
N ALA A 560 -3.34 -40.32 35.13
CA ALA A 560 -4.37 -39.30 35.39
C ALA A 560 -5.79 -39.87 35.58
N GLY A 561 -6.00 -41.18 35.41
CA GLY A 561 -7.32 -41.82 35.46
C GLY A 561 -8.20 -41.49 34.25
N LEU A 562 -7.59 -41.13 33.11
CA LEU A 562 -8.26 -40.81 31.87
C LEU A 562 -8.17 -41.98 30.86
N PRO A 563 -9.08 -42.05 29.87
CA PRO A 563 -9.02 -43.05 28.80
C PRO A 563 -7.73 -42.94 27.97
N GLU A 564 -7.09 -44.08 27.68
CA GLU A 564 -5.82 -44.14 26.92
C GLU A 564 -5.96 -43.59 25.49
N ASP A 565 -7.17 -43.60 24.90
CA ASP A 565 -7.45 -43.05 23.57
C ASP A 565 -7.84 -41.56 23.57
N GLY A 566 -7.91 -40.93 24.74
CA GLY A 566 -8.29 -39.53 24.92
C GLY A 566 -9.76 -39.22 24.61
N LYS A 567 -10.63 -40.24 24.52
CA LYS A 567 -12.05 -40.06 24.17
C LYS A 567 -12.97 -40.32 25.35
N ILE A 568 -13.97 -39.48 25.51
CA ILE A 568 -14.98 -39.62 26.57
C ILE A 568 -16.38 -39.36 26.02
N THR A 569 -17.40 -39.90 26.70
CA THR A 569 -18.80 -39.58 26.39
C THR A 569 -19.11 -38.17 26.88
N LEU A 570 -19.55 -37.31 25.97
CA LEU A 570 -20.07 -35.98 26.28
C LEU A 570 -21.60 -36.02 26.30
N TYR A 571 -22.19 -35.04 27.00
CA TYR A 571 -23.63 -34.83 27.07
C TYR A 571 -23.99 -33.48 26.44
N ASP A 572 -25.08 -33.43 25.68
CA ASP A 572 -25.59 -32.17 25.09
C ASP A 572 -26.21 -31.31 26.19
N GLY A 573 -25.62 -30.14 26.48
CA GLY A 573 -26.09 -29.19 27.49
C GLY A 573 -27.57 -28.80 27.35
N ARG A 574 -28.11 -28.83 26.12
CA ARG A 574 -29.49 -28.39 25.84
C ARG A 574 -30.54 -29.45 26.11
N THR A 575 -30.18 -30.72 25.98
CA THR A 575 -31.12 -31.84 26.10
C THR A 575 -30.81 -32.77 27.27
N GLY A 576 -29.58 -32.72 27.80
CA GLY A 576 -29.06 -33.64 28.81
C GLY A 576 -28.74 -35.05 28.29
N LYS A 577 -28.95 -35.33 27.00
CA LYS A 577 -28.69 -36.65 26.41
C LYS A 577 -27.21 -36.82 26.08
N ALA A 578 -26.70 -38.03 26.26
CA ALA A 578 -25.36 -38.41 25.81
C ALA A 578 -25.27 -38.38 24.28
N PHE A 579 -24.11 -38.00 23.75
CA PHE A 579 -23.81 -38.16 22.33
C PHE A 579 -23.59 -39.64 21.96
N ASP A 580 -23.96 -40.03 20.74
CA ASP A 580 -23.94 -41.42 20.27
C ASP A 580 -22.55 -42.07 20.26
N ARG A 581 -21.49 -41.25 20.13
CA ARG A 581 -20.09 -41.70 20.07
C ARG A 581 -19.23 -40.92 21.05
N PRO A 582 -18.19 -41.55 21.63
CA PRO A 582 -17.23 -40.84 22.45
C PRO A 582 -16.43 -39.85 21.58
N VAL A 583 -16.11 -38.71 22.17
CA VAL A 583 -15.48 -37.56 21.51
C VAL A 583 -14.09 -37.36 22.09
N THR A 584 -13.11 -37.01 21.26
CA THR A 584 -11.78 -36.62 21.73
C THR A 584 -11.88 -35.30 22.49
N VAL A 585 -11.49 -35.34 23.76
CA VAL A 585 -11.49 -34.19 24.67
C VAL A 585 -10.11 -34.06 25.30
N GLY A 586 -9.70 -32.83 25.60
CA GLY A 586 -8.51 -32.59 26.39
C GLY A 586 -8.18 -31.11 26.47
N VAL A 587 -6.94 -30.76 26.81
CA VAL A 587 -6.55 -29.37 27.04
C VAL A 587 -5.58 -28.92 25.96
N ILE A 588 -5.98 -27.91 25.17
CA ILE A 588 -5.21 -27.35 24.07
C ILE A 588 -4.80 -25.90 24.36
N TYR A 589 -3.64 -25.47 23.84
CA TYR A 589 -3.19 -24.08 23.96
C TYR A 589 -3.61 -23.24 22.76
N MET A 590 -4.50 -22.26 23.00
CA MET A 590 -5.04 -21.38 21.95
C MET A 590 -4.63 -19.93 22.18
N MET A 591 -4.32 -19.21 21.09
CA MET A 591 -3.90 -17.82 21.09
C MET A 591 -4.93 -16.94 20.39
N LYS A 592 -5.13 -15.72 20.90
CA LYS A 592 -5.91 -14.67 20.22
C LYS A 592 -5.01 -13.83 19.33
N LEU A 593 -5.28 -13.79 18.04
CA LEU A 593 -4.45 -13.06 17.08
C LEU A 593 -4.87 -11.59 16.98
N ASN A 594 -3.94 -10.72 16.55
CA ASN A 594 -4.17 -9.30 16.29
C ASN A 594 -4.94 -9.07 14.97
N HIS A 595 -6.00 -9.84 14.79
CA HIS A 595 -6.91 -9.85 13.65
C HIS A 595 -8.35 -9.75 14.18
N LEU A 596 -8.63 -8.61 14.81
CA LEU A 596 -9.87 -8.36 15.50
C LEU A 596 -10.94 -7.82 14.52
N VAL A 597 -12.20 -8.24 14.71
CA VAL A 597 -13.30 -7.82 13.82
C VAL A 597 -13.53 -6.31 13.88
N GLU A 598 -13.35 -5.70 15.06
CA GLU A 598 -13.54 -4.27 15.31
C GLU A 598 -12.58 -3.39 14.49
N ASP A 599 -11.39 -3.91 14.17
CA ASP A 599 -10.44 -3.21 13.30
C ASP A 599 -10.79 -3.40 11.81
N LYS A 600 -11.36 -4.56 11.44
CA LYS A 600 -11.69 -4.92 10.04
C LYS A 600 -13.02 -4.33 9.56
N VAL A 601 -14.01 -4.17 10.44
CA VAL A 601 -15.34 -3.64 10.12
C VAL A 601 -15.23 -2.20 9.60
N HIS A 602 -15.92 -1.94 8.49
CA HIS A 602 -15.97 -0.63 7.86
C HIS A 602 -17.28 -0.46 7.12
N MET A 603 -17.94 0.68 7.25
CA MET A 603 -19.19 0.99 6.53
C MET A 603 -19.24 2.46 6.14
N ARG A 604 -19.90 2.74 5.02
CA ARG A 604 -20.06 4.08 4.47
C ARG A 604 -21.37 4.16 3.70
N SER A 605 -22.22 5.13 4.05
CA SER A 605 -23.24 5.66 3.15
C SER A 605 -22.60 6.62 2.15
N ILE A 606 -22.27 7.83 2.62
CA ILE A 606 -21.61 8.91 1.89
C ILE A 606 -20.37 9.38 2.69
N GLY A 607 -19.48 10.14 2.07
CA GLY A 607 -18.29 10.63 2.76
C GLY A 607 -17.38 11.46 1.85
N PRO A 608 -16.12 11.70 2.24
CA PRO A 608 -15.22 12.54 1.46
C PRO A 608 -14.81 11.88 0.13
N TYR A 609 -14.47 12.72 -0.85
CA TYR A 609 -14.11 12.35 -2.21
C TYR A 609 -12.72 12.87 -2.60
N SER A 610 -12.08 12.19 -3.53
CA SER A 610 -10.80 12.59 -4.13
C SER A 610 -10.96 13.88 -4.94
N LEU A 611 -10.09 14.87 -4.72
CA LEU A 611 -10.10 16.12 -5.48
C LEU A 611 -9.95 15.87 -7.00
N ILE A 612 -9.09 14.92 -7.37
CA ILE A 612 -8.77 14.66 -8.77
C ILE A 612 -9.82 13.76 -9.42
N THR A 613 -10.12 12.58 -8.85
CA THR A 613 -11.01 11.61 -9.51
C THR A 613 -12.48 11.78 -9.18
N GLN A 614 -12.80 12.55 -8.13
CA GLN A 614 -14.14 12.66 -7.54
C GLN A 614 -14.73 11.34 -7.03
N GLN A 615 -13.93 10.26 -7.01
CA GLN A 615 -14.31 8.98 -6.41
C GLN A 615 -14.21 9.06 -4.88
N PRO A 616 -15.01 8.28 -4.14
CA PRO A 616 -14.86 8.08 -2.71
C PRO A 616 -13.39 7.82 -2.32
N LEU A 617 -12.94 8.41 -1.20
CA LEU A 617 -11.59 8.17 -0.71
C LEU A 617 -11.37 6.70 -0.35
N GLY A 618 -10.11 6.29 -0.22
CA GLY A 618 -9.74 4.96 0.28
C GLY A 618 -9.34 5.01 1.75
N GLY A 619 -9.51 3.87 2.44
CA GLY A 619 -9.04 3.69 3.82
C GLY A 619 -10.10 4.03 4.88
N LYS A 620 -10.12 3.23 5.96
CA LYS A 620 -11.07 3.37 7.08
C LYS A 620 -10.95 4.72 7.79
N ALA A 621 -9.72 5.20 8.00
CA ALA A 621 -9.46 6.49 8.64
C ALA A 621 -10.07 7.70 7.92
N HIS A 622 -10.33 7.60 6.61
CA HIS A 622 -10.93 8.66 5.81
C HIS A 622 -12.39 8.37 5.45
N LEU A 623 -13.06 7.46 6.17
CA LEU A 623 -14.39 6.98 5.85
C LEU A 623 -14.51 6.54 4.38
N GLY A 624 -13.52 5.82 3.85
CA GLY A 624 -13.40 5.53 2.43
C GLY A 624 -14.44 4.54 1.87
N GLY A 625 -14.72 4.58 0.57
CA GLY A 625 -15.60 3.61 -0.09
C GLY A 625 -14.91 2.28 -0.40
N GLN A 626 -15.66 1.16 -0.40
CA GLN A 626 -15.13 -0.12 -0.86
C GLN A 626 -14.82 -0.05 -2.36
N ARG A 627 -13.78 -0.78 -2.78
CA ARG A 627 -13.38 -0.82 -4.17
C ARG A 627 -14.14 -1.92 -4.90
N PHE A 628 -14.88 -1.53 -5.92
CA PHE A 628 -15.45 -2.40 -6.94
C PHE A 628 -14.47 -2.44 -8.12
N GLY A 629 -13.65 -3.49 -8.20
CA GLY A 629 -12.55 -3.58 -9.15
C GLY A 629 -12.95 -4.12 -10.52
N GLU A 630 -11.94 -4.31 -11.36
CA GLU A 630 -12.08 -4.83 -12.74
C GLU A 630 -12.71 -6.23 -12.76
N MET A 631 -12.30 -7.10 -11.84
CA MET A 631 -12.84 -8.46 -11.73
C MET A 631 -14.31 -8.46 -11.28
N GLU A 632 -14.67 -7.55 -10.36
CA GLU A 632 -16.05 -7.37 -9.91
C GLU A 632 -16.96 -6.84 -11.03
N VAL A 633 -16.42 -5.95 -11.89
CA VAL A 633 -17.12 -5.47 -13.09
C VAL A 633 -17.43 -6.63 -14.03
N TRP A 634 -16.42 -7.47 -14.35
CA TRP A 634 -16.63 -8.65 -15.19
C TRP A 634 -17.65 -9.63 -14.62
N ALA A 635 -17.70 -9.79 -13.30
CA ALA A 635 -18.70 -10.62 -12.65
C ALA A 635 -20.13 -10.10 -12.90
N LEU A 636 -20.37 -8.79 -12.76
CA LEU A 636 -21.68 -8.20 -13.08
C LEU A 636 -22.01 -8.22 -14.58
N GLU A 637 -21.02 -8.02 -15.45
CA GLU A 637 -21.17 -8.18 -16.89
C GLU A 637 -21.61 -9.61 -17.24
N ALA A 638 -20.99 -10.62 -16.62
CA ALA A 638 -21.34 -12.03 -16.80
C ALA A 638 -22.75 -12.39 -16.30
N TYR A 639 -23.30 -11.64 -15.35
CA TYR A 639 -24.72 -11.74 -14.96
C TYR A 639 -25.66 -10.97 -15.89
N GLY A 640 -25.15 -10.06 -16.73
CA GLY A 640 -25.98 -9.11 -17.48
C GLY A 640 -26.62 -8.02 -16.61
N ALA A 641 -26.06 -7.75 -15.43
CA ALA A 641 -26.60 -6.80 -14.45
C ALA A 641 -26.30 -5.33 -14.82
N ARG A 642 -26.82 -4.87 -15.96
CA ARG A 642 -26.50 -3.57 -16.57
C ARG A 642 -26.74 -2.38 -15.63
N HIS A 643 -27.92 -2.28 -15.01
CA HIS A 643 -28.27 -1.15 -14.16
C HIS A 643 -27.40 -1.10 -12.89
N THR A 644 -27.20 -2.25 -12.24
CA THR A 644 -26.32 -2.38 -11.08
C THR A 644 -24.88 -2.00 -11.44
N LEU A 645 -24.38 -2.42 -12.60
CA LEU A 645 -23.05 -2.03 -13.04
C LEU A 645 -22.97 -0.52 -13.31
N GLN A 646 -23.99 0.04 -13.97
CA GLN A 646 -24.06 1.47 -14.27
C GLN A 646 -24.05 2.31 -13.00
N GLU A 647 -24.84 2.00 -11.97
CA GLU A 647 -24.85 2.78 -10.72
C GLU A 647 -23.48 2.74 -9.99
N MET A 648 -22.81 1.58 -9.97
CA MET A 648 -21.51 1.40 -9.30
C MET A 648 -20.43 2.24 -9.99
N LEU A 649 -20.52 2.36 -11.32
CA LEU A 649 -19.59 3.14 -12.12
C LEU A 649 -19.96 4.63 -12.25
N THR A 650 -21.11 5.08 -11.73
CA THR A 650 -21.60 6.47 -11.89
C THR A 650 -22.02 7.09 -10.56
N ILE A 651 -23.31 7.04 -10.22
CA ILE A 651 -23.96 7.76 -9.12
C ILE A 651 -23.47 7.33 -7.73
N LYS A 652 -22.88 6.14 -7.60
CA LYS A 652 -22.25 5.69 -6.34
C LYS A 652 -20.77 6.08 -6.26
N SER A 653 -20.22 6.75 -7.27
CA SER A 653 -18.79 7.05 -7.32
C SER A 653 -18.53 8.50 -7.71
N ASP A 654 -18.35 8.77 -9.01
CA ASP A 654 -17.76 9.99 -9.55
C ASP A 654 -18.67 10.75 -10.52
N ASP A 655 -19.96 10.39 -10.59
CA ASP A 655 -21.00 11.29 -11.09
C ASP A 655 -21.38 12.29 -9.99
N VAL A 656 -20.74 13.46 -10.01
CA VAL A 656 -20.88 14.49 -8.96
C VAL A 656 -22.31 15.03 -8.86
N LEU A 657 -22.98 15.22 -10.00
CA LEU A 657 -24.35 15.74 -10.04
C LEU A 657 -25.34 14.62 -9.76
N GLY A 658 -25.13 13.44 -10.37
CA GLY A 658 -25.99 12.28 -10.22
C GLY A 658 -26.03 11.74 -8.79
N ARG A 659 -24.90 11.74 -8.06
CA ARG A 659 -24.87 11.27 -6.67
C ARG A 659 -25.66 12.16 -5.71
N ALA A 660 -25.59 13.48 -5.88
CA ALA A 660 -26.35 14.43 -5.06
C ALA A 660 -27.85 14.29 -5.34
N ALA A 661 -28.23 14.21 -6.62
CA ALA A 661 -29.61 13.97 -7.02
C ALA A 661 -30.14 12.60 -6.54
N ALA A 662 -29.31 11.55 -6.58
CA ALA A 662 -29.67 10.23 -6.08
C ALA A 662 -29.91 10.26 -4.56
N TYR A 663 -29.05 10.92 -3.79
CA TYR A 663 -29.24 11.10 -2.34
C TYR A 663 -30.55 11.82 -2.02
N GLU A 664 -30.86 12.93 -2.71
CA GLU A 664 -32.13 13.65 -2.55
C GLU A 664 -33.35 12.78 -2.92
N SER A 665 -33.25 12.04 -4.03
CA SER A 665 -34.32 11.15 -4.50
C SER A 665 -34.61 10.04 -3.48
N ILE A 666 -33.56 9.47 -2.87
CA ILE A 666 -33.68 8.44 -1.83
C ILE A 666 -34.42 8.99 -0.60
N ILE A 667 -34.07 10.19 -0.13
CA ILE A 667 -34.72 10.80 1.04
C ILE A 667 -36.19 11.11 0.76
N ARG A 668 -36.51 11.58 -0.46
CA ARG A 668 -37.89 11.90 -0.86
C ARG A 668 -38.73 10.70 -1.25
N GLY A 669 -38.12 9.53 -1.47
CA GLY A 669 -38.80 8.35 -2.03
C GLY A 669 -39.14 8.48 -3.52
N GLU A 670 -38.43 9.34 -4.26
CA GLU A 670 -38.60 9.54 -5.70
C GLU A 670 -37.75 8.55 -6.51
N LYS A 671 -38.09 8.35 -7.80
CA LYS A 671 -37.25 7.56 -8.71
C LYS A 671 -35.95 8.29 -9.04
N ILE A 672 -34.83 7.58 -8.97
CA ILE A 672 -33.51 8.11 -9.32
C ILE A 672 -33.46 8.45 -10.82
N ARG A 673 -32.99 9.66 -11.15
CA ARG A 673 -32.88 10.17 -12.52
C ARG A 673 -31.70 9.56 -13.30
N SER A 674 -31.68 9.79 -14.61
CA SER A 674 -30.63 9.30 -15.52
C SER A 674 -29.22 9.82 -15.15
N THR A 675 -28.22 8.98 -15.37
CA THR A 675 -26.80 9.20 -15.02
C THR A 675 -26.10 10.17 -15.97
N ASN A 676 -25.17 10.97 -15.46
CA ASN A 676 -24.28 11.82 -16.28
C ASN A 676 -22.94 11.12 -16.57
N LEU A 677 -22.11 11.77 -17.38
CA LEU A 677 -20.75 11.30 -17.65
C LEU A 677 -19.89 11.32 -16.36
N PRO A 678 -19.20 10.22 -16.03
CA PRO A 678 -18.27 10.16 -14.91
C PRO A 678 -17.19 11.23 -14.95
N ALA A 679 -16.89 11.84 -13.80
CA ALA A 679 -15.80 12.81 -13.72
C ALA A 679 -14.44 12.17 -14.07
N SER A 680 -14.20 10.90 -13.75
CA SER A 680 -12.96 10.18 -14.10
C SER A 680 -12.73 10.08 -15.60
N PHE A 681 -13.80 10.00 -16.39
CA PHE A 681 -13.74 9.94 -17.84
C PHE A 681 -13.28 11.29 -18.42
N ASN A 682 -13.85 12.40 -17.92
CA ASN A 682 -13.40 13.74 -18.31
C ASN A 682 -11.92 13.97 -17.96
N VAL A 683 -11.46 13.42 -16.83
CA VAL A 683 -10.04 13.47 -16.46
C VAL A 683 -9.17 12.69 -17.45
N LEU A 684 -9.58 11.48 -17.85
CA LEU A 684 -8.88 10.72 -18.88
C LEU A 684 -8.77 11.52 -20.19
N VAL A 685 -9.88 12.13 -20.63
CA VAL A 685 -9.90 12.94 -21.87
C VAL A 685 -8.90 14.09 -21.77
N ASN A 686 -8.87 14.81 -20.64
CA ASN A 686 -7.92 15.91 -20.43
C ASN A 686 -6.46 15.43 -20.37
N GLU A 687 -6.19 14.27 -19.78
CA GLU A 687 -4.85 13.67 -19.74
C GLU A 687 -4.39 13.20 -21.13
N LEU A 688 -5.28 12.66 -21.95
CA LEU A 688 -4.97 12.32 -23.35
C LEU A 688 -4.74 13.58 -24.20
N LYS A 689 -5.53 14.64 -24.01
CA LYS A 689 -5.28 15.94 -24.63
C LYS A 689 -3.93 16.52 -24.19
N ALA A 690 -3.55 16.35 -22.92
CA ALA A 690 -2.25 16.80 -22.40
C ALA A 690 -1.05 16.07 -23.04
N LEU A 691 -1.27 14.86 -23.58
CA LEU A 691 -0.31 14.11 -24.40
C LEU A 691 -0.34 14.53 -25.88
N CYS A 692 -0.99 15.65 -26.22
CA CYS A 692 -1.14 16.14 -27.60
C CYS A 692 -1.93 15.20 -28.52
N PHE A 693 -2.90 14.47 -27.99
CA PHE A 693 -3.88 13.72 -28.79
C PHE A 693 -5.20 14.48 -28.91
N ASP A 694 -5.77 14.45 -30.11
CA ASP A 694 -7.14 14.92 -30.35
C ASP A 694 -8.13 13.81 -30.01
N ILE A 695 -9.15 14.15 -29.25
CA ILE A 695 -10.09 13.20 -28.66
C ILE A 695 -11.51 13.65 -29.02
N GLU A 696 -12.14 12.92 -29.93
CA GLU A 696 -13.48 13.22 -30.43
C GLU A 696 -14.48 12.09 -30.10
N PRO A 697 -15.62 12.39 -29.48
CA PRO A 697 -16.70 11.41 -29.34
C PRO A 697 -17.34 11.11 -30.69
N VAL A 698 -17.67 9.84 -30.92
CA VAL A 698 -18.35 9.33 -32.11
C VAL A 698 -19.81 9.08 -31.79
N TYR A 699 -20.68 9.98 -32.25
CA TYR A 699 -22.12 9.91 -32.00
C TYR A 699 -22.82 9.01 -33.02
N PRO A 700 -23.79 8.17 -32.60
CA PRO A 700 -24.74 7.56 -33.51
C PRO A 700 -25.65 8.62 -34.16
N PRO A 701 -26.28 8.33 -35.31
CA PRO A 701 -27.19 9.25 -35.99
C PRO A 701 -28.35 9.73 -35.11
N ASP A 702 -28.83 8.87 -34.21
CA ASP A 702 -30.01 9.11 -33.35
C ASP A 702 -29.64 9.67 -31.96
N ALA A 703 -28.43 10.21 -31.77
CA ALA A 703 -27.98 10.70 -30.48
C ALA A 703 -28.82 11.91 -30.01
N THR A 704 -29.57 11.73 -28.92
CA THR A 704 -30.39 12.82 -28.31
C THR A 704 -29.62 13.64 -27.28
N SER A 705 -28.54 13.09 -26.72
CA SER A 705 -27.68 13.74 -25.72
C SER A 705 -26.20 13.69 -26.10
N ARG A 706 -25.43 14.69 -25.64
CA ARG A 706 -23.96 14.70 -25.74
C ARG A 706 -23.28 13.56 -24.95
N SER A 707 -24.01 12.90 -24.05
CA SER A 707 -23.54 11.71 -23.33
C SER A 707 -23.63 10.43 -24.16
N ASP A 708 -24.40 10.42 -25.26
CA ASP A 708 -24.79 9.20 -25.95
C ASP A 708 -23.91 8.97 -27.18
N PHE A 709 -22.62 8.67 -26.95
CA PHE A 709 -21.66 8.34 -28.00
C PHE A 709 -21.28 6.85 -27.96
N ASN A 710 -21.04 6.26 -29.13
CA ASN A 710 -20.70 4.84 -29.27
C ASN A 710 -19.20 4.54 -29.13
N GLY A 711 -18.37 5.58 -29.21
CA GLY A 711 -16.92 5.42 -29.10
C GLY A 711 -16.18 6.74 -29.14
N ILE A 712 -14.87 6.66 -29.09
CA ILE A 712 -13.98 7.83 -29.11
C ILE A 712 -12.96 7.61 -30.23
N ARG A 713 -12.73 8.64 -31.02
CA ARG A 713 -11.65 8.70 -32.00
C ARG A 713 -10.45 9.39 -31.36
N ILE A 714 -9.28 8.78 -31.48
CA ILE A 714 -8.00 9.33 -31.02
C ILE A 714 -7.14 9.66 -32.23
N GLY A 715 -6.85 10.94 -32.43
CA GLY A 715 -6.02 11.48 -33.50
C GLY A 715 -4.80 12.25 -32.97
N ILE A 716 -3.94 12.74 -33.88
CA ILE A 716 -2.83 13.63 -33.52
C ILE A 716 -3.38 15.05 -33.44
N ALA A 717 -3.14 15.77 -32.34
CA ALA A 717 -3.59 17.15 -32.19
C ALA A 717 -2.69 18.08 -33.00
N SER A 718 -3.29 18.91 -33.84
CA SER A 718 -2.56 20.01 -34.49
C SER A 718 -2.31 21.16 -33.50
N PRO A 719 -1.33 22.05 -33.76
CA PRO A 719 -1.11 23.23 -32.94
C PRO A 719 -2.36 24.11 -32.82
N GLU A 720 -3.14 24.24 -33.90
CA GLU A 720 -4.39 25.01 -33.91
C GLU A 720 -5.44 24.38 -33.00
N LYS A 721 -5.53 23.04 -33.00
CA LYS A 721 -6.45 22.30 -32.14
C LYS A 721 -6.08 22.45 -30.65
N ILE A 722 -4.78 22.43 -30.33
CA ILE A 722 -4.30 22.66 -28.96
C ILE A 722 -4.63 24.09 -28.49
N LEU A 723 -4.50 25.08 -29.38
CA LEU A 723 -4.85 26.47 -29.09
C LEU A 723 -6.36 26.65 -28.90
N GLU A 724 -7.20 25.91 -29.63
CA GLU A 724 -8.67 25.91 -29.46
C GLU A 724 -9.08 25.48 -28.04
N TRP A 725 -8.37 24.51 -27.43
CA TRP A 725 -8.65 24.08 -26.05
C TRP A 725 -8.12 25.06 -25.00
N SER A 726 -7.19 25.93 -25.40
CA SER A 726 -6.44 26.77 -24.48
C SER A 726 -7.13 28.09 -24.20
N HIS A 727 -7.08 28.50 -22.93
CA HIS A 727 -7.63 29.78 -22.47
C HIS A 727 -6.52 30.81 -22.16
N GLY A 728 -5.26 30.49 -22.45
CA GLY A 728 -4.12 31.41 -22.33
C GLY A 728 -2.76 30.71 -22.22
N GLU A 729 -1.69 31.47 -22.52
CA GLU A 729 -0.32 30.98 -22.43
C GLU A 729 0.22 31.07 -20.99
N VAL A 730 0.83 29.98 -20.52
CA VAL A 730 1.53 29.92 -19.23
C VAL A 730 2.99 30.35 -19.43
N LEU A 731 3.33 31.51 -18.89
CA LEU A 731 4.64 32.12 -19.06
C LEU A 731 5.56 31.86 -17.86
N LYS A 732 4.99 31.71 -16.67
CA LYS A 732 5.72 31.62 -15.41
C LYS A 732 5.69 30.22 -14.79
N PRO A 733 6.81 29.71 -14.27
CA PRO A 733 6.89 28.42 -13.58
C PRO A 733 6.27 28.43 -12.18
N GLU A 734 6.07 29.60 -11.58
CA GLU A 734 5.54 29.74 -10.23
C GLU A 734 4.05 29.40 -10.20
N THR A 735 3.65 28.73 -9.13
CA THR A 735 2.26 28.32 -8.89
C THR A 735 1.55 29.37 -8.04
N ILE A 736 2.19 29.79 -6.95
CA ILE A 736 1.66 30.73 -5.96
C ILE A 736 2.67 31.87 -5.77
N ASN A 737 2.16 33.09 -5.63
CA ASN A 737 2.97 34.25 -5.27
C ASN A 737 3.36 34.17 -3.77
N TYR A 738 4.65 34.24 -3.44
CA TYR A 738 5.12 34.09 -2.06
C TYR A 738 4.60 35.18 -1.09
N ARG A 739 4.29 36.39 -1.59
CA ARG A 739 3.78 37.51 -0.77
C ARG A 739 2.28 37.40 -0.56
N THR A 740 1.53 37.26 -1.65
CA THR A 740 0.05 37.28 -1.58
C THR A 740 -0.54 35.92 -1.27
N GLN A 741 0.23 34.83 -1.43
CA GLN A 741 -0.21 33.43 -1.40
C GLN A 741 -1.39 33.12 -2.33
N ARG A 742 -1.66 33.98 -3.31
CA ARG A 742 -2.64 33.74 -4.37
C ARG A 742 -1.94 33.16 -5.60
N PRO A 743 -2.69 32.53 -6.52
CA PRO A 743 -2.09 32.04 -7.76
C PRO A 743 -1.31 33.13 -8.49
N GLU A 744 -0.10 32.81 -8.93
CA GLU A 744 0.75 33.75 -9.65
C GLU A 744 0.12 34.11 -11.00
N LYS A 745 0.11 35.40 -11.34
CA LYS A 745 -0.39 35.87 -12.65
C LYS A 745 0.47 35.28 -13.76
N ASP A 746 -0.19 34.63 -14.71
CA ASP A 746 0.43 33.93 -15.86
C ASP A 746 1.31 32.73 -15.46
N GLY A 747 1.19 32.30 -14.20
CA GLY A 747 1.80 31.09 -13.67
C GLY A 747 0.96 29.84 -13.87
N LEU A 748 1.47 28.72 -13.34
CA LEU A 748 0.85 27.41 -13.47
C LEU A 748 -0.55 27.31 -12.83
N PHE A 749 -0.98 28.26 -11.99
CA PHE A 749 -2.32 28.25 -11.37
C PHE A 749 -3.14 29.51 -11.69
N SER A 750 -2.66 30.34 -12.63
CA SER A 750 -3.21 31.65 -12.98
C SER A 750 -4.74 31.64 -13.14
N GLU A 751 -5.43 32.49 -12.39
CA GLU A 751 -6.89 32.63 -12.48
C GLU A 751 -7.34 33.20 -13.84
N ARG A 752 -6.47 33.95 -14.51
CA ARG A 752 -6.74 34.49 -15.85
C ARG A 752 -6.86 33.40 -16.90
N ILE A 753 -6.04 32.36 -16.80
CA ILE A 753 -5.96 31.26 -17.76
C ILE A 753 -6.98 30.19 -17.41
N PHE A 754 -6.94 29.72 -16.17
CA PHE A 754 -7.70 28.55 -15.75
C PHE A 754 -9.09 28.88 -15.19
N GLY A 755 -9.40 30.16 -14.97
CA GLY A 755 -10.65 30.61 -14.35
C GLY A 755 -10.50 30.89 -12.84
N PRO A 756 -11.55 31.47 -12.22
CA PRO A 756 -11.47 32.03 -10.87
C PRO A 756 -11.40 30.95 -9.78
N THR A 757 -10.69 31.23 -8.68
CA THR A 757 -10.63 30.31 -7.53
C THR A 757 -11.92 30.26 -6.71
N LYS A 758 -12.75 31.29 -6.83
CA LYS A 758 -14.05 31.42 -6.15
C LYS A 758 -15.16 31.62 -7.17
N ASP A 759 -16.34 31.10 -6.87
CA ASP A 759 -17.50 31.22 -7.73
C ASP A 759 -17.91 32.68 -7.92
N TYR A 760 -18.03 33.09 -9.18
CA TYR A 760 -18.48 34.42 -9.58
C TYR A 760 -17.67 35.57 -8.94
N GLU A 761 -16.37 35.39 -8.76
CA GLU A 761 -15.46 36.42 -8.26
C GLU A 761 -14.19 36.50 -9.12
N CYS A 762 -13.85 37.70 -9.58
CA CYS A 762 -12.57 37.95 -10.25
C CYS A 762 -11.41 38.11 -9.25
N TYR A 763 -10.15 37.88 -9.68
CA TYR A 763 -8.96 37.97 -8.82
C TYR A 763 -8.87 39.25 -7.99
N CYS A 764 -9.14 40.42 -8.57
CA CYS A 764 -9.03 41.70 -7.85
C CYS A 764 -10.25 42.08 -6.99
N GLY A 765 -11.32 41.28 -7.01
CA GLY A 765 -12.55 41.55 -6.26
C GLY A 765 -13.44 42.67 -6.80
N LYS A 766 -13.09 43.32 -7.94
CA LYS A 766 -13.89 44.39 -8.58
C LYS A 766 -15.28 43.90 -8.97
N TYR A 767 -15.35 42.74 -9.63
CA TYR A 767 -16.60 42.07 -9.98
C TYR A 767 -16.80 40.85 -9.09
N ARG A 768 -17.94 40.84 -8.40
CA ARG A 768 -18.37 39.81 -7.45
C ARG A 768 -19.87 39.57 -7.61
N ARG A 769 -20.30 38.31 -7.45
CA ARG A 769 -21.69 37.82 -7.52
C ARG A 769 -22.14 37.43 -8.94
N ILE A 770 -23.17 36.59 -8.98
CA ILE A 770 -23.70 35.94 -10.20
C ILE A 770 -24.16 36.92 -11.29
N LYS A 771 -24.53 38.16 -10.92
CA LYS A 771 -24.97 39.19 -11.88
C LYS A 771 -23.91 39.60 -12.91
N TYR A 772 -22.63 39.41 -12.58
CA TYR A 772 -21.52 39.68 -13.50
C TYR A 772 -21.04 38.42 -14.23
N LYS A 773 -21.83 37.34 -14.24
CA LYS A 773 -21.47 36.09 -14.92
C LYS A 773 -21.11 36.35 -16.38
N GLY A 774 -19.95 35.85 -16.80
CA GLY A 774 -19.43 36.02 -18.16
C GLY A 774 -18.66 37.32 -18.41
N VAL A 775 -18.62 38.25 -17.44
CA VAL A 775 -17.83 39.48 -17.56
C VAL A 775 -16.35 39.16 -17.32
N VAL A 776 -15.48 39.56 -18.24
CA VAL A 776 -14.02 39.53 -18.06
C VAL A 776 -13.59 40.81 -17.37
N CYS A 777 -12.92 40.70 -16.22
CA CYS A 777 -12.51 41.87 -15.48
C CYS A 777 -11.45 42.68 -16.25
N ASP A 778 -11.73 43.95 -16.50
CA ASP A 778 -10.82 44.92 -17.11
C ASP A 778 -9.52 45.13 -16.30
N LYS A 779 -9.58 45.03 -14.98
CA LYS A 779 -8.41 45.23 -14.09
C LYS A 779 -7.50 43.99 -14.00
N CYS A 780 -8.06 42.80 -13.84
CA CYS A 780 -7.26 41.58 -13.59
C CYS A 780 -7.32 40.53 -14.70
N GLY A 781 -8.16 40.72 -15.72
CA GLY A 781 -8.33 39.80 -16.85
C GLY A 781 -9.04 38.49 -16.52
N VAL A 782 -9.56 38.32 -15.29
CA VAL A 782 -10.23 37.09 -14.87
C VAL A 782 -11.71 37.17 -15.21
N GLU A 783 -12.20 36.14 -15.88
CA GLU A 783 -13.62 35.97 -16.16
C GLU A 783 -14.39 35.58 -14.90
N VAL A 784 -15.50 36.27 -14.66
CA VAL A 784 -16.41 35.99 -13.57
C VAL A 784 -17.31 34.81 -13.95
N THR A 785 -16.92 33.62 -13.53
CA THR A 785 -17.66 32.37 -13.78
C THR A 785 -17.56 31.44 -12.56
N ARG A 786 -18.10 30.23 -12.65
CA ARG A 786 -17.96 29.21 -11.60
C ARG A 786 -16.51 28.72 -11.54
N SER A 787 -16.01 28.46 -10.35
CA SER A 787 -14.67 27.92 -10.12
C SER A 787 -14.46 26.54 -10.74
N VAL A 788 -15.54 25.79 -10.99
CA VAL A 788 -15.56 24.47 -11.66
C VAL A 788 -14.82 24.48 -13.00
N VAL A 789 -14.78 25.61 -13.72
CA VAL A 789 -14.05 25.71 -15.00
C VAL A 789 -12.54 25.46 -14.84
N ARG A 790 -11.98 25.60 -13.64
CA ARG A 790 -10.56 25.29 -13.32
C ARG A 790 -10.21 23.81 -13.42
N ARG A 791 -11.21 22.96 -13.59
CA ARG A 791 -11.08 21.53 -13.87
C ARG A 791 -11.15 21.21 -15.38
N GLU A 792 -11.64 22.14 -16.18
CA GLU A 792 -11.94 21.95 -17.60
C GLU A 792 -10.99 22.75 -18.51
N ARG A 793 -10.68 24.00 -18.14
CA ARG A 793 -9.88 24.92 -18.95
C ARG A 793 -8.42 24.49 -18.98
N MET A 794 -7.88 24.32 -20.19
CA MET A 794 -6.47 24.05 -20.40
C MET A 794 -5.70 25.37 -20.62
N GLY A 795 -4.43 25.36 -20.24
CA GLY A 795 -3.45 26.38 -20.63
C GLY A 795 -2.59 25.82 -21.77
N HIS A 796 -1.69 26.64 -22.30
CA HIS A 796 -0.66 26.15 -23.23
C HIS A 796 0.70 26.79 -22.97
N ILE A 797 1.75 26.18 -23.52
CA ILE A 797 3.12 26.71 -23.57
C ILE A 797 3.53 26.75 -25.04
N THR A 798 3.88 27.93 -25.54
CA THR A 798 4.49 28.05 -26.87
C THR A 798 5.98 27.76 -26.76
N LEU A 799 6.42 26.69 -27.42
CA LEU A 799 7.81 26.24 -27.39
C LEU A 799 8.70 27.19 -28.23
N ALA A 800 9.86 27.54 -27.68
CA ALA A 800 10.85 28.40 -28.31
C ALA A 800 11.56 27.72 -29.49
N ALA A 801 11.58 26.39 -29.49
CA ALA A 801 12.03 25.54 -30.58
C ALA A 801 11.08 24.35 -30.71
N PRO A 802 10.75 23.90 -31.94
CA PRO A 802 10.06 22.64 -32.19
C PRO A 802 10.70 21.45 -31.44
N VAL A 803 9.87 20.57 -30.91
CA VAL A 803 10.27 19.39 -30.11
C VAL A 803 9.58 18.15 -30.68
N SER A 804 10.30 17.05 -30.87
CA SER A 804 9.71 15.81 -31.35
C SER A 804 8.92 15.12 -30.23
N HIS A 805 7.73 14.61 -30.54
CA HIS A 805 6.98 13.82 -29.55
C HIS A 805 7.62 12.43 -29.35
N ILE A 806 8.05 12.14 -28.12
CA ILE A 806 8.81 10.93 -27.77
C ILE A 806 8.17 9.61 -28.21
N TRP A 807 6.85 9.45 -28.09
CA TRP A 807 6.17 8.21 -28.53
C TRP A 807 6.21 7.99 -30.05
N PHE A 808 6.31 9.04 -30.87
CA PHE A 808 6.44 8.86 -32.32
C PHE A 808 7.91 8.65 -32.74
N LEU A 809 8.85 9.18 -31.93
CA LEU A 809 10.30 9.04 -32.13
C LEU A 809 10.83 7.66 -31.71
N LYS A 810 10.56 7.25 -30.47
CA LYS A 810 11.18 6.08 -29.82
C LYS A 810 10.27 4.85 -29.71
N SER A 811 9.08 4.85 -30.31
CA SER A 811 8.26 3.62 -30.39
C SER A 811 9.00 2.52 -31.17
N VAL A 812 8.64 1.26 -30.94
CA VAL A 812 9.14 0.12 -31.74
C VAL A 812 7.98 -0.47 -32.53
N PRO A 813 7.92 -0.29 -33.87
CA PRO A 813 8.80 0.55 -34.70
C PRO A 813 8.54 2.06 -34.54
N SER A 814 9.54 2.89 -34.87
CA SER A 814 9.43 4.36 -34.80
C SER A 814 8.50 4.88 -35.89
N ARG A 815 7.42 5.57 -35.54
CA ARG A 815 6.47 6.11 -36.53
C ARG A 815 7.10 7.21 -37.36
N LEU A 816 7.87 8.10 -36.75
CA LEU A 816 8.65 9.13 -37.47
C LEU A 816 9.70 8.50 -38.38
N GLY A 817 10.44 7.49 -37.88
CA GLY A 817 11.42 6.76 -38.69
C GLY A 817 10.79 6.05 -39.88
N LEU A 818 9.59 5.48 -39.71
CA LEU A 818 8.82 4.87 -40.80
C LEU A 818 8.37 5.89 -41.85
N ILE A 819 7.90 7.09 -41.46
CA ILE A 819 7.47 8.14 -42.42
C ILE A 819 8.66 8.60 -43.25
N LEU A 820 9.78 8.92 -42.60
CA LEU A 820 10.98 9.47 -43.23
C LEU A 820 11.85 8.42 -43.93
N ASP A 821 11.52 7.14 -43.77
CA ASP A 821 12.37 6.00 -44.18
C ASP A 821 13.80 6.06 -43.59
N VAL A 822 13.91 6.53 -42.35
CA VAL A 822 15.18 6.66 -41.60
C VAL A 822 15.18 5.70 -40.42
N PRO A 823 16.28 4.95 -40.17
CA PRO A 823 16.40 4.11 -38.97
C PRO A 823 16.25 4.93 -37.67
N SER A 824 15.53 4.38 -36.69
CA SER A 824 15.23 5.06 -35.41
C SER A 824 16.48 5.59 -34.70
N ASN A 825 17.56 4.80 -34.68
CA ASN A 825 18.79 5.15 -33.95
C ASN A 825 19.50 6.35 -34.58
N LYS A 826 19.44 6.49 -35.91
CA LYS A 826 20.00 7.65 -36.62
C LYS A 826 19.12 8.88 -36.41
N LEU A 827 17.80 8.71 -36.46
CA LEU A 827 16.86 9.81 -36.24
C LEU A 827 16.97 10.36 -34.80
N GLU A 828 17.17 9.50 -33.81
CA GLU A 828 17.39 9.90 -32.41
C GLU A 828 18.62 10.82 -32.27
N ARG A 829 19.74 10.45 -32.89
CA ARG A 829 20.96 11.26 -32.89
C ARG A 829 20.76 12.64 -33.53
N VAL A 830 19.91 12.74 -34.55
CA VAL A 830 19.53 14.03 -35.14
C VAL A 830 18.69 14.86 -34.17
N ILE A 831 17.66 14.27 -33.55
CA ILE A 831 16.75 14.99 -32.64
C ILE A 831 17.50 15.54 -31.40
N TYR A 832 18.44 14.78 -30.84
CA TYR A 832 19.25 15.22 -29.69
C TYR A 832 20.51 16.01 -30.07
N TYR A 833 20.54 16.61 -31.27
CA TYR A 833 21.58 17.53 -31.72
C TYR A 833 23.00 16.93 -31.81
N VAL A 834 23.12 15.63 -32.09
CA VAL A 834 24.41 14.94 -32.30
C VAL A 834 24.77 14.86 -33.79
N ASP A 835 23.80 14.49 -34.62
CA ASP A 835 23.98 14.33 -36.08
C ASP A 835 23.13 15.34 -36.86
N PHE A 836 23.41 15.48 -38.15
CA PHE A 836 22.68 16.36 -39.08
C PHE A 836 21.85 15.54 -40.06
N ILE A 837 20.69 16.05 -40.47
CA ILE A 837 19.85 15.47 -41.51
C ILE A 837 19.76 16.44 -42.69
N VAL A 838 19.92 15.90 -43.90
CA VAL A 838 19.76 16.67 -45.14
C VAL A 838 18.30 17.01 -45.32
N THR A 839 18.00 18.29 -45.44
CA THR A 839 16.64 18.85 -45.58
C THR A 839 16.30 19.15 -47.03
N GLU A 840 17.28 19.63 -47.80
CA GLU A 840 17.14 20.01 -49.21
C GLU A 840 18.40 19.62 -49.97
N VAL A 841 18.22 19.23 -51.23
CA VAL A 841 19.31 18.99 -52.20
C VAL A 841 19.02 19.82 -53.43
N ASP A 842 19.99 20.61 -53.86
CA ASP A 842 19.95 21.36 -55.10
C ASP A 842 20.50 20.48 -56.24
N GLU A 843 19.61 20.15 -57.17
CA GLU A 843 19.91 19.23 -58.27
C GLU A 843 20.81 19.83 -59.34
N GLU A 844 20.82 21.15 -59.50
CA GLU A 844 21.65 21.85 -60.48
C GLU A 844 23.08 21.97 -59.94
N ALA A 845 23.21 22.46 -58.70
CA ALA A 845 24.51 22.53 -58.02
C ALA A 845 25.13 21.13 -57.83
N ARG A 846 24.33 20.08 -57.66
CA ARG A 846 24.81 18.69 -57.59
C ARG A 846 25.49 18.24 -58.87
N LYS A 847 24.95 18.58 -60.04
CA LYS A 847 25.56 18.23 -61.34
C LYS A 847 26.88 18.98 -61.54
N GLU A 848 26.89 20.28 -61.24
CA GLU A 848 28.11 21.10 -61.31
C GLU A 848 29.21 20.59 -60.38
N ALA A 849 28.85 20.19 -59.16
CA ALA A 849 29.79 19.63 -58.19
C ALA A 849 30.37 18.28 -58.65
N LEU A 850 29.55 17.42 -59.27
CA LEU A 850 30.01 16.15 -59.86
C LEU A 850 30.99 16.39 -61.02
N ASP A 851 30.69 17.36 -61.89
CA ASP A 851 31.55 17.71 -63.02
C ASP A 851 32.88 18.36 -62.57
N MET A 852 32.83 19.20 -61.54
CA MET A 852 34.04 19.77 -60.92
C MET A 852 34.91 18.70 -60.25
N LEU A 853 34.29 17.73 -59.55
CA LEU A 853 35.00 16.61 -58.93
C LEU A 853 35.73 15.76 -59.98
N ASP A 854 35.06 15.46 -61.10
CA ASP A 854 35.64 14.68 -62.20
C ASP A 854 36.79 15.44 -62.90
N LYS A 855 36.74 16.78 -62.96
CA LYS A 855 37.84 17.64 -63.46
C LYS A 855 39.01 17.71 -62.48
N GLU A 856 38.75 17.93 -61.18
CA GLU A 856 39.77 18.01 -60.12
C GLU A 856 40.53 16.68 -59.98
N LEU A 857 39.83 15.55 -60.08
CA LEU A 857 40.44 14.21 -60.09
C LEU A 857 41.38 14.03 -61.29
N LYS A 858 40.96 14.42 -62.51
CA LYS A 858 41.80 14.34 -63.71
C LYS A 858 43.07 15.19 -63.59
N GLN A 859 42.96 16.37 -63.00
CA GLN A 859 44.08 17.29 -62.82
C GLN A 859 45.06 16.77 -61.76
N ARG A 860 44.60 16.34 -60.58
CA ARG A 860 45.47 15.77 -59.53
C ARG A 860 46.14 14.47 -59.97
N LEU A 861 45.45 13.64 -60.75
CA LEU A 861 46.04 12.45 -61.37
C LEU A 861 47.06 12.77 -62.47
N HIS A 862 47.03 13.98 -63.04
CA HIS A 862 48.04 14.44 -63.99
C HIS A 862 49.29 14.97 -63.27
N ASP A 863 49.11 15.70 -62.18
CA ASP A 863 50.21 16.28 -61.38
C ASP A 863 51.02 15.21 -60.60
N LEU A 864 50.39 14.09 -60.24
CA LEU A 864 51.07 12.92 -59.66
C LEU A 864 51.76 12.09 -60.76
N GLY A 865 53.09 12.13 -60.79
CA GLY A 865 53.90 11.33 -61.72
C GLY A 865 53.67 9.81 -61.60
N ARG A 866 54.03 9.05 -62.64
CA ARG A 866 53.74 7.60 -62.77
C ARG A 866 54.31 6.69 -61.66
N LYS A 867 55.17 7.18 -60.76
CA LYS A 867 55.90 6.36 -59.76
C LYS A 867 55.19 6.18 -58.41
N GLU A 868 54.11 6.90 -58.13
CA GLU A 868 53.42 6.86 -56.83
C GLU A 868 52.05 6.14 -56.92
N LYS A 869 52.09 4.82 -57.11
CA LYS A 869 50.90 3.99 -57.36
C LYS A 869 49.91 3.99 -56.19
N ASP A 870 50.42 3.97 -54.96
CA ASP A 870 49.59 3.92 -53.74
C ASP A 870 48.84 5.24 -53.50
N LEU A 871 49.48 6.39 -53.79
CA LEU A 871 48.85 7.71 -53.72
C LEU A 871 47.76 7.92 -54.78
N ARG A 872 47.95 7.41 -56.01
CA ARG A 872 46.92 7.44 -57.05
C ARG A 872 45.71 6.57 -56.68
N GLY A 873 45.94 5.41 -56.05
CA GLY A 873 44.89 4.55 -55.52
C GLY A 873 44.07 5.27 -54.45
N ALA A 874 44.73 5.82 -53.43
CA ALA A 874 44.08 6.56 -52.35
C ALA A 874 43.25 7.76 -52.86
N LEU A 875 43.76 8.52 -53.84
CA LEU A 875 43.04 9.65 -54.44
C LEU A 875 41.81 9.23 -55.25
N SER A 876 41.90 8.10 -55.96
CA SER A 876 40.77 7.55 -56.72
C SER A 876 39.68 7.04 -55.78
N ASP A 877 40.07 6.41 -54.67
CA ASP A 877 39.15 5.93 -53.64
C ASP A 877 38.45 7.10 -52.94
N GLU A 878 39.19 8.16 -52.57
CA GLU A 878 38.61 9.39 -51.98
C GLU A 878 37.59 10.04 -52.93
N ALA A 879 37.92 10.16 -54.22
CA ALA A 879 37.00 10.71 -55.21
C ALA A 879 35.79 9.81 -55.46
N ALA A 880 35.95 8.48 -55.42
CA ALA A 880 34.85 7.54 -55.52
C ALA A 880 33.88 7.64 -54.33
N GLU A 881 34.40 7.80 -53.11
CA GLU A 881 33.58 8.06 -51.91
C GLU A 881 32.78 9.35 -52.03
N LEU A 882 33.41 10.46 -52.44
CA LEU A 882 32.75 11.75 -52.63
C LEU A 882 31.68 11.69 -53.74
N ARG A 883 31.96 10.97 -54.82
CA ARG A 883 31.01 10.74 -55.92
C ARG A 883 29.82 9.91 -55.48
N ASN A 884 30.05 8.87 -54.68
CA ASN A 884 28.99 8.03 -54.14
C ASN A 884 28.12 8.81 -53.14
N PHE A 885 28.74 9.65 -52.31
CA PHE A 885 28.04 10.57 -51.41
C PHE A 885 27.08 11.50 -52.17
N LEU A 886 27.57 12.20 -53.20
CA LEU A 886 26.74 13.11 -54.00
C LEU A 886 25.58 12.38 -54.71
N LYS A 887 25.82 11.18 -55.24
CA LYS A 887 24.79 10.38 -55.92
C LYS A 887 23.71 9.83 -54.99
N THR A 888 24.07 9.49 -53.75
CA THR A 888 23.15 8.90 -52.76
C THR A 888 22.45 9.95 -51.89
N LEU A 889 22.81 11.22 -52.06
CA LEU A 889 22.26 12.34 -51.31
C LEU A 889 20.77 12.55 -51.64
N ARG A 890 19.94 12.51 -50.60
CA ARG A 890 18.51 12.80 -50.67
C ARG A 890 18.05 13.46 -49.37
N PRO A 891 16.93 14.21 -49.38
CA PRO A 891 16.28 14.62 -48.15
C PRO A 891 16.04 13.41 -47.22
N GLY A 892 16.43 13.52 -45.96
CA GLY A 892 16.40 12.42 -44.99
C GLY A 892 17.72 11.67 -44.80
N THR A 893 18.75 11.90 -45.62
CA THR A 893 20.10 11.33 -45.39
C THR A 893 20.71 11.92 -44.11
N VAL A 894 21.19 11.07 -43.21
CA VAL A 894 21.80 11.48 -41.92
C VAL A 894 23.32 11.47 -42.02
N LEU A 895 23.95 12.57 -41.59
CA LEU A 895 25.39 12.82 -41.58
C LEU A 895 25.87 12.98 -40.14
N SER A 896 26.99 12.35 -39.77
CA SER A 896 27.66 12.65 -38.51
C SER A 896 28.20 14.09 -38.51
N GLU A 897 28.49 14.65 -37.34
CA GLU A 897 29.07 16.00 -37.24
C GLU A 897 30.38 16.16 -38.05
N SER A 898 31.26 15.16 -38.00
CA SER A 898 32.53 15.17 -38.76
C SER A 898 32.30 15.18 -40.27
N SER A 899 31.43 14.28 -40.77
CA SER A 899 31.08 14.21 -42.19
C SER A 899 30.34 15.45 -42.66
N TYR A 900 29.45 16.01 -41.84
CA TYR A 900 28.78 17.27 -42.15
C TYR A 900 29.78 18.42 -42.29
N LEU A 901 30.72 18.59 -41.36
CA LEU A 901 31.74 19.63 -41.45
C LEU A 901 32.65 19.46 -42.67
N GLN A 902 33.03 18.21 -42.99
CA GLN A 902 33.84 17.91 -44.16
C GLN A 902 33.09 18.25 -45.46
N TYR A 903 31.87 17.74 -45.64
CA TYR A 903 31.11 17.93 -46.87
C TYR A 903 30.51 19.32 -47.00
N SER A 904 30.09 19.97 -45.91
CA SER A 904 29.54 21.33 -45.95
C SER A 904 30.59 22.37 -46.36
N ARG A 905 31.88 22.14 -46.06
CA ARG A 905 32.97 23.02 -46.53
C ARG A 905 33.17 22.93 -48.05
N ARG A 906 32.99 21.74 -48.63
CA ARG A 906 33.27 21.47 -50.05
C ARG A 906 32.04 21.57 -50.96
N PHE A 907 30.85 21.24 -50.45
CA PHE A 907 29.60 21.12 -51.20
C PHE A 907 28.43 21.84 -50.50
N GLY A 908 28.70 22.90 -49.73
CA GLY A 908 27.67 23.64 -48.98
C GLY A 908 26.60 24.31 -49.86
N ASN A 909 26.87 24.47 -51.15
CA ASN A 909 25.91 24.92 -52.17
C ASN A 909 25.01 23.79 -52.71
N VAL A 910 25.41 22.52 -52.56
CA VAL A 910 24.68 21.35 -53.10
C VAL A 910 23.55 20.90 -52.18
N PHE A 911 23.68 21.07 -50.87
CA PHE A 911 22.68 20.60 -49.93
C PHE A 911 22.60 21.48 -48.68
N LYS A 912 21.41 21.50 -48.07
CA LYS A 912 21.21 22.08 -46.74
C LYS A 912 20.93 20.97 -45.75
N ALA A 913 21.69 20.93 -44.66
CA ALA A 913 21.42 20.04 -43.54
C ALA A 913 21.20 20.81 -42.24
N GLY A 914 20.33 20.27 -41.40
CA GLY A 914 20.03 20.82 -40.09
C GLY A 914 20.06 19.74 -39.02
N SER A 915 19.91 20.12 -37.76
CA SER A 915 19.84 19.18 -36.64
C SER A 915 18.67 19.53 -35.72
N GLY A 916 18.24 18.58 -34.91
CA GLY A 916 17.06 18.69 -34.05
C GLY A 916 15.73 18.45 -34.76
N ALA A 917 14.65 18.63 -34.00
CA ALA A 917 13.28 18.45 -34.49
C ALA A 917 12.86 19.49 -35.54
N GLU A 918 13.51 20.66 -35.57
CA GLU A 918 13.32 21.71 -36.59
C GLU A 918 13.63 21.22 -38.00
N ALA A 919 14.78 20.54 -38.17
CA ALA A 919 15.20 20.01 -39.46
C ALA A 919 14.27 18.89 -39.94
N VAL A 920 13.83 18.04 -39.02
CA VAL A 920 12.86 16.97 -39.32
C VAL A 920 11.51 17.56 -39.73
N ARG A 921 11.02 18.57 -39.01
CA ARG A 921 9.76 19.26 -39.35
C ARG A 921 9.80 19.88 -40.75
N ALA A 922 10.90 20.51 -41.13
CA ALA A 922 11.05 21.11 -42.45
C ALA A 922 10.92 20.09 -43.61
N ILE A 923 11.37 18.85 -43.39
CA ILE A 923 11.19 17.75 -44.35
C ILE A 923 9.71 17.32 -44.39
N LEU A 924 9.07 17.18 -43.23
CA LEU A 924 7.69 16.72 -43.11
C LEU A 924 6.68 17.71 -43.72
N GLU A 925 6.87 19.02 -43.52
CA GLU A 925 5.98 20.06 -44.06
C GLU A 925 5.96 20.10 -45.60
N LYS A 926 7.06 19.69 -46.25
CA LYS A 926 7.19 19.64 -47.71
C LYS A 926 6.74 18.31 -48.32
N MET A 927 6.40 17.33 -47.50
CA MET A 927 6.06 15.98 -47.95
C MET A 927 4.63 15.91 -48.51
N ASP A 928 4.49 15.51 -49.77
CA ASP A 928 3.18 15.21 -50.37
C ASP A 928 2.81 13.74 -50.14
N LEU A 929 1.94 13.51 -49.14
CA LEU A 929 1.50 12.18 -48.75
C LEU A 929 0.84 11.39 -49.89
N ARG A 930 0.15 12.06 -50.82
CA ARG A 930 -0.54 11.37 -51.93
C ARG A 930 0.47 10.85 -52.94
N LYS A 931 1.47 11.67 -53.28
CA LYS A 931 2.57 11.26 -54.17
C LYS A 931 3.39 10.13 -53.56
N GLU A 932 3.78 10.25 -52.30
CA GLU A 932 4.52 9.20 -51.57
C GLU A 932 3.74 7.88 -51.51
N ALA A 933 2.43 7.93 -51.24
CA ALA A 933 1.60 6.72 -51.25
C ALA A 933 1.59 6.03 -52.63
N GLN A 934 1.45 6.79 -53.72
CA GLN A 934 1.46 6.25 -55.08
C GLN A 934 2.82 5.65 -55.46
N GLU A 935 3.92 6.29 -55.08
CA GLU A 935 5.27 5.75 -55.33
C GLU A 935 5.51 4.45 -54.58
N ILE A 936 5.09 4.39 -53.31
CA ILE A 936 5.21 3.19 -52.50
C ILE A 936 4.31 2.07 -53.06
N GLU A 937 3.09 2.37 -53.50
CA GLU A 937 2.22 1.40 -54.17
C GLU A 937 2.86 0.82 -55.43
N ARG A 938 3.46 1.66 -56.29
CA ARG A 938 4.19 1.21 -57.48
C ARG A 938 5.39 0.34 -57.11
N LYS A 939 6.11 0.67 -56.03
CA LYS A 939 7.23 -0.16 -55.52
C LYS A 939 6.73 -1.52 -55.05
N VAL A 940 5.63 -1.55 -54.28
CA VAL A 940 5.03 -2.79 -53.78
C VAL A 940 4.50 -3.67 -54.92
N GLN A 941 3.89 -3.08 -55.95
CA GLN A 941 3.41 -3.81 -57.14
C GLN A 941 4.55 -4.46 -57.96
N LYS A 942 5.77 -3.90 -57.92
CA LYS A 942 6.95 -4.46 -58.61
C LYS A 942 7.61 -5.62 -57.86
N LEU A 943 7.25 -5.87 -56.60
CA LEU A 943 7.83 -6.95 -55.80
C LEU A 943 7.15 -8.29 -56.14
N LYS A 944 7.95 -9.32 -56.46
CA LYS A 944 7.46 -10.69 -56.71
C LYS A 944 6.73 -11.29 -55.49
N ASN A 945 7.10 -10.89 -54.27
CA ASN A 945 6.42 -11.26 -53.03
C ASN A 945 6.23 -10.02 -52.14
N PRO A 946 5.04 -9.39 -52.12
CA PRO A 946 4.79 -8.18 -51.34
C PRO A 946 5.00 -8.34 -49.83
N LEU A 947 4.85 -9.56 -49.30
CA LEU A 947 5.03 -9.86 -47.87
C LEU A 947 6.50 -9.87 -47.43
N SER A 948 7.46 -9.84 -48.37
CA SER A 948 8.89 -9.80 -48.02
C SER A 948 9.34 -8.43 -47.50
N ASP A 949 8.62 -7.34 -47.79
CA ASP A 949 8.92 -5.98 -47.32
C ASP A 949 7.82 -5.42 -46.41
N ILE A 950 7.74 -6.00 -45.22
CA ILE A 950 6.82 -5.60 -44.14
C ILE A 950 6.99 -4.12 -43.77
N LYS A 951 8.21 -3.56 -43.87
CA LYS A 951 8.50 -2.16 -43.51
C LYS A 951 7.78 -1.21 -44.45
N THR A 952 7.89 -1.45 -45.76
CA THR A 952 7.24 -0.63 -46.78
C THR A 952 5.72 -0.73 -46.73
N LEU A 953 5.17 -1.92 -46.47
CA LEU A 953 3.73 -2.11 -46.26
C LEU A 953 3.20 -1.35 -45.03
N ARG A 954 3.94 -1.37 -43.91
CA ARG A 954 3.59 -0.59 -42.70
C ARG A 954 3.62 0.92 -42.97
N ARG A 955 4.61 1.40 -43.73
CA ARG A 955 4.72 2.81 -44.17
C ARG A 955 3.51 3.20 -45.01
N LEU A 956 3.16 2.41 -46.03
CA LEU A 956 1.99 2.65 -46.88
C LEU A 956 0.68 2.69 -46.09
N LYS A 957 0.46 1.73 -45.19
CA LYS A 957 -0.73 1.68 -44.32
C LYS A 957 -0.87 2.94 -43.47
N MET A 958 0.23 3.42 -42.90
CA MET A 958 0.25 4.63 -42.08
C MET A 958 -0.08 5.89 -42.90
N ILE A 959 0.54 6.07 -44.08
CA ILE A 959 0.28 7.22 -44.95
C ILE A 959 -1.18 7.23 -45.41
N LYS A 960 -1.72 6.09 -45.85
CA LYS A 960 -3.15 5.97 -46.22
C LYS A 960 -4.08 6.34 -45.07
N SER A 961 -3.76 5.89 -43.85
CA SER A 961 -4.54 6.23 -42.66
C SER A 961 -4.49 7.73 -42.35
N MET A 962 -3.35 8.39 -42.57
CA MET A 962 -3.23 9.84 -42.38
C MET A 962 -4.08 10.60 -43.40
N ILE A 963 -4.02 10.22 -44.67
CA ILE A 963 -4.83 10.81 -45.74
C ILE A 963 -6.32 10.67 -45.43
N LYS A 964 -6.76 9.46 -45.01
CA LYS A 964 -8.16 9.19 -44.70
C LYS A 964 -8.71 10.07 -43.57
N ASN A 965 -7.90 10.37 -42.57
CA ASN A 965 -8.31 11.13 -41.39
C ASN A 965 -7.90 12.60 -41.43
N GLY A 966 -7.34 13.09 -42.55
CA GLY A 966 -6.88 14.47 -42.68
C GLY A 966 -5.71 14.84 -41.76
N HIS A 967 -4.94 13.85 -41.28
CA HIS A 967 -3.79 14.10 -40.41
C HIS A 967 -2.54 14.43 -41.21
N ARG A 968 -1.73 15.35 -40.70
CA ARG A 968 -0.44 15.70 -41.29
C ARG A 968 0.75 15.21 -40.44
N PRO A 969 1.86 14.78 -41.07
CA PRO A 969 2.97 14.17 -40.35
C PRO A 969 3.74 15.18 -39.47
N GLU A 970 3.78 16.46 -39.85
CA GLU A 970 4.43 17.52 -39.09
C GLU A 970 3.85 17.72 -37.69
N TRP A 971 2.59 17.31 -37.44
CA TRP A 971 1.96 17.39 -36.11
C TRP A 971 2.61 16.46 -35.07
N MET A 972 3.47 15.52 -35.50
CA MET A 972 4.33 14.75 -34.58
C MET A 972 5.45 15.59 -33.97
N ILE A 973 5.73 16.77 -34.54
CA ILE A 973 6.67 17.76 -34.01
C ILE A 973 5.87 18.86 -33.32
N LEU A 974 6.02 18.94 -32.01
CA LEU A 974 5.28 19.82 -31.12
C LEU A 974 5.89 21.23 -31.17
N THR A 975 5.02 22.22 -31.38
CA THR A 975 5.34 23.66 -31.27
C THR A 975 4.59 24.31 -30.11
N VAL A 976 3.47 23.71 -29.71
CA VAL A 976 2.62 24.13 -28.61
C VAL A 976 2.38 22.92 -27.72
N LEU A 977 2.53 23.10 -26.41
CA LEU A 977 2.23 22.08 -25.42
C LEU A 977 1.02 22.46 -24.58
N PRO A 978 0.01 21.58 -24.44
CA PRO A 978 -1.11 21.78 -23.53
C PRO A 978 -0.66 21.65 -22.06
N VAL A 979 -1.23 22.51 -21.21
CA VAL A 979 -1.05 22.49 -19.76
C VAL A 979 -2.37 22.06 -19.13
N LEU A 980 -2.32 20.96 -18.36
CA LEU A 980 -3.49 20.45 -17.66
C LEU A 980 -4.13 21.51 -16.74
N PRO A 981 -5.46 21.43 -16.53
CA PRO A 981 -6.15 22.25 -15.54
C PRO A 981 -5.57 22.04 -14.11
N PRO A 982 -5.43 23.10 -13.29
CA PRO A 982 -4.83 23.04 -11.96
C PRO A 982 -5.47 22.03 -11.01
N ASP A 983 -6.79 21.83 -11.08
CA ASP A 983 -7.50 20.92 -10.19
C ASP A 983 -7.21 19.43 -10.49
N LEU A 984 -6.66 19.14 -11.67
CA LEU A 984 -6.15 17.81 -12.04
C LEU A 984 -4.68 17.61 -11.65
N ARG A 985 -4.00 18.68 -11.24
CA ARG A 985 -2.63 18.69 -10.70
C ARG A 985 -2.58 19.51 -9.41
N PRO A 986 -3.40 19.16 -8.40
CA PRO A 986 -3.64 20.00 -7.23
C PRO A 986 -2.38 20.22 -6.42
N MET A 987 -2.43 21.29 -5.64
CA MET A 987 -1.46 21.58 -4.60
C MET A 987 -2.18 21.50 -3.26
N VAL A 988 -1.71 20.61 -2.39
CA VAL A 988 -2.30 20.42 -1.06
C VAL A 988 -1.38 21.09 -0.06
N ALA A 989 -1.91 22.00 0.74
CA ALA A 989 -1.19 22.53 1.89
C ALA A 989 -0.97 21.39 2.88
N LEU A 990 0.30 21.11 3.18
CA LEU A 990 0.71 20.22 4.25
C LEU A 990 0.98 21.02 5.52
N ASP A 991 1.05 20.30 6.62
CA ASP A 991 1.38 20.84 7.92
C ASP A 991 2.74 21.57 7.89
N GLY A 992 2.82 22.72 8.57
CA GLY A 992 4.02 23.56 8.61
C GLY A 992 4.23 24.50 7.41
N GLY A 993 3.16 24.88 6.70
CA GLY A 993 3.21 25.86 5.59
C GLY A 993 3.90 25.35 4.31
N ARG A 994 4.20 24.05 4.26
CA ARG A 994 4.73 23.37 3.08
C ARG A 994 3.58 22.98 2.17
N TYR A 995 3.85 22.89 0.87
CA TYR A 995 2.85 22.43 -0.09
C TYR A 995 3.31 21.12 -0.73
N ALA A 996 2.44 20.10 -0.70
CA ALA A 996 2.57 18.94 -1.57
C ALA A 996 2.06 19.33 -2.96
N THR A 997 2.96 19.36 -3.94
CA THR A 997 2.62 19.57 -5.34
C THR A 997 2.58 18.24 -6.08
N SER A 998 1.65 18.10 -7.04
CA SER A 998 1.71 17.01 -8.01
C SER A 998 3.05 16.99 -8.77
N ASP A 999 3.63 15.80 -9.00
CA ASP A 999 4.88 15.59 -9.76
C ASP A 999 4.83 16.27 -11.14
N LEU A 1000 3.66 16.34 -11.76
CA LEU A 1000 3.45 17.03 -13.04
C LEU A 1000 3.79 18.52 -12.97
N ASN A 1001 3.51 19.20 -11.85
CA ASN A 1001 3.83 20.62 -11.71
C ASN A 1001 5.35 20.84 -11.76
N ASP A 1002 6.14 19.91 -11.24
CA ASP A 1002 7.60 19.97 -11.30
C ASP A 1002 8.13 19.69 -12.72
N LEU A 1003 7.49 18.78 -13.45
CA LEU A 1003 7.82 18.52 -14.86
C LEU A 1003 7.46 19.73 -15.75
N TYR A 1004 6.26 20.30 -15.61
CA TYR A 1004 5.88 21.54 -16.31
C TYR A 1004 6.81 22.71 -15.97
N ARG A 1005 7.17 22.86 -14.68
CA ARG A 1005 8.13 23.89 -14.23
C ARG A 1005 9.47 23.76 -14.95
N ARG A 1006 9.99 22.53 -15.11
CA ARG A 1006 11.24 22.28 -15.84
C ARG A 1006 11.12 22.68 -17.31
N VAL A 1007 10.03 22.31 -17.99
CA VAL A 1007 9.77 22.72 -19.38
C VAL A 1007 9.73 24.23 -19.50
N ILE A 1008 8.96 24.92 -18.66
CA ILE A 1008 8.83 26.39 -18.69
C ILE A 1008 10.19 27.07 -18.44
N ASN A 1009 10.96 26.60 -17.46
CA ASN A 1009 12.27 27.15 -17.15
C ASN A 1009 13.25 27.02 -18.33
N ARG A 1010 13.30 25.84 -18.96
CA ARG A 1010 14.15 25.60 -20.14
C ARG A 1010 13.69 26.42 -21.33
N ASN A 1011 12.39 26.48 -21.56
CA ASN A 1011 11.79 27.26 -22.64
C ASN A 1011 12.11 28.76 -22.51
N ASN A 1012 11.90 29.33 -21.32
CA ASN A 1012 12.17 30.75 -21.05
C ASN A 1012 13.68 31.07 -21.12
N ARG A 1013 14.53 30.16 -20.63
CA ARG A 1013 15.99 30.31 -20.76
C ARG A 1013 16.41 30.32 -22.23
N LEU A 1014 15.88 29.42 -23.04
CA LEU A 1014 16.15 29.37 -24.47
C LEU A 1014 15.67 30.65 -25.19
N LYS A 1015 14.45 31.15 -24.91
CA LYS A 1015 13.96 32.44 -25.46
C LYS A 1015 14.93 33.59 -25.14
N LYS A 1016 15.42 33.67 -23.89
CA LYS A 1016 16.41 34.68 -23.47
C LYS A 1016 17.74 34.54 -24.22
N LEU A 1017 18.27 33.32 -24.32
CA LEU A 1017 19.54 33.04 -25.02
C LEU A 1017 19.47 33.40 -26.51
N MET A 1018 18.33 33.12 -27.15
CA MET A 1018 18.08 33.51 -28.55
C MET A 1018 17.97 35.02 -28.70
N ALA A 1019 17.31 35.72 -27.77
CA ALA A 1019 17.18 37.18 -27.80
C ALA A 1019 18.53 37.89 -27.69
N ILE A 1020 19.46 37.36 -26.88
CA ILE A 1020 20.82 37.90 -26.75
C ILE A 1020 21.79 37.37 -27.82
N LYS A 1021 21.32 36.59 -28.80
CA LYS A 1021 22.13 35.94 -29.85
C LYS A 1021 23.35 35.19 -29.29
N ALA A 1022 23.12 34.35 -28.27
CA ALA A 1022 24.17 33.50 -27.69
C ALA A 1022 24.80 32.55 -28.74
N PRO A 1023 26.05 32.08 -28.54
CA PRO A 1023 26.69 31.13 -29.45
C PRO A 1023 25.84 29.89 -29.73
N ASP A 1024 25.86 29.41 -30.99
CA ASP A 1024 25.02 28.31 -31.47
C ASP A 1024 25.19 27.00 -30.67
N VAL A 1025 26.40 26.74 -30.14
CA VAL A 1025 26.66 25.57 -29.29
C VAL A 1025 25.81 25.60 -28.02
N ILE A 1026 25.68 26.77 -27.39
CA ILE A 1026 24.86 26.95 -26.18
C ILE A 1026 23.38 26.82 -26.52
N ILE A 1027 22.96 27.40 -27.66
CA ILE A 1027 21.56 27.31 -28.13
C ILE A 1027 21.20 25.85 -28.44
N ARG A 1028 22.04 25.10 -29.15
CA ARG A 1028 21.81 23.67 -29.45
C ARG A 1028 21.72 22.83 -28.18
N ASN A 1029 22.61 23.07 -27.22
CA ASN A 1029 22.55 22.36 -25.94
C ASN A 1029 21.26 22.68 -25.17
N GLU A 1030 20.82 23.94 -25.13
CA GLU A 1030 19.56 24.29 -24.45
C GLU A 1030 18.32 23.77 -25.21
N LYS A 1031 18.34 23.71 -26.55
CA LYS A 1031 17.31 23.04 -27.36
C LYS A 1031 17.23 21.54 -27.04
N ARG A 1032 18.38 20.86 -26.91
CA ARG A 1032 18.45 19.46 -26.44
C ARG A 1032 17.86 19.30 -25.03
N MET A 1033 18.22 20.18 -24.10
CA MET A 1033 17.67 20.15 -22.73
C MET A 1033 16.16 20.41 -22.70
N LEU A 1034 15.64 21.24 -23.62
CA LEU A 1034 14.20 21.43 -23.80
C LEU A 1034 13.52 20.16 -24.31
N GLN A 1035 14.09 19.49 -25.33
CA GLN A 1035 13.62 18.19 -25.82
C GLN A 1035 13.53 17.17 -24.68
N GLU A 1036 14.60 16.99 -23.89
CA GLU A 1036 14.63 16.07 -22.75
C GLU A 1036 13.62 16.42 -21.65
N ALA A 1037 13.38 17.72 -21.41
CA ALA A 1037 12.39 18.17 -20.43
C ALA A 1037 10.95 17.83 -20.86
N VAL A 1038 10.63 17.96 -22.16
CA VAL A 1038 9.33 17.58 -22.73
C VAL A 1038 9.18 16.06 -22.79
N ASP A 1039 10.25 15.34 -23.13
CA ASP A 1039 10.30 13.89 -23.08
C ASP A 1039 9.94 13.37 -21.69
N ALA A 1040 10.55 13.93 -20.64
CA ALA A 1040 10.25 13.56 -19.25
C ALA A 1040 8.83 13.95 -18.80
N LEU A 1041 8.25 15.02 -19.35
CA LEU A 1041 6.84 15.38 -19.09
C LEU A 1041 5.88 14.36 -19.69
N ILE A 1042 6.13 13.92 -20.93
CA ILE A 1042 5.30 12.95 -21.64
C ILE A 1042 5.52 11.55 -21.10
N ASP A 1043 6.77 11.07 -21.04
CA ASP A 1043 7.14 9.73 -20.57
C ASP A 1043 8.53 9.71 -19.91
N ASN A 1044 8.56 9.69 -18.57
CA ASN A 1044 9.79 9.67 -17.76
C ASN A 1044 10.32 8.24 -17.49
N SER A 1045 10.05 7.29 -18.38
CA SER A 1045 10.51 5.91 -18.20
C SER A 1045 12.00 5.74 -18.50
N SER A 1046 12.64 4.82 -17.77
CA SER A 1046 14.05 4.44 -17.98
C SER A 1046 14.32 3.85 -19.37
N ARG A 1047 13.27 3.47 -20.11
CA ARG A 1047 13.39 2.96 -21.48
C ARG A 1047 13.93 4.00 -22.46
N TYR A 1048 13.79 5.29 -22.15
CA TYR A 1048 14.09 6.37 -23.08
C TYR A 1048 15.25 7.28 -22.65
N GLY A 1049 15.92 6.98 -21.53
CA GLY A 1049 17.08 7.72 -21.04
C GLY A 1049 17.14 7.83 -19.52
N THR A 1050 17.89 8.82 -19.02
CA THR A 1050 18.02 9.11 -17.59
C THR A 1050 16.71 9.67 -17.02
N GLN A 1051 16.14 8.97 -16.04
CA GLN A 1051 14.90 9.40 -15.40
C GLN A 1051 15.09 10.65 -14.55
N GLN A 1052 14.14 11.58 -14.64
CA GLN A 1052 14.10 12.74 -13.77
C GLN A 1052 13.62 12.33 -12.38
N MET A 1053 14.44 12.64 -11.38
CA MET A 1053 14.18 12.32 -9.99
C MET A 1053 13.61 13.53 -9.25
N SER A 1054 12.77 13.23 -8.26
CA SER A 1054 12.30 14.14 -7.22
C SER A 1054 13.42 14.47 -6.23
N SER A 1055 13.19 15.45 -5.36
CA SER A 1055 14.10 15.79 -4.26
C SER A 1055 14.38 14.63 -3.30
N ARG A 1056 13.49 13.63 -3.25
CA ARG A 1056 13.62 12.39 -2.47
C ARG A 1056 14.19 11.20 -3.28
N ARG A 1057 14.90 11.48 -4.40
CA ARG A 1057 15.51 10.46 -5.29
C ARG A 1057 14.55 9.39 -5.85
N ARG A 1058 13.24 9.65 -5.84
CA ARG A 1058 12.22 8.86 -6.54
C ARG A 1058 12.02 9.39 -7.96
N PRO A 1059 11.79 8.58 -9.00
CA PRO A 1059 11.37 9.06 -10.32
C PRO A 1059 10.06 9.87 -10.27
N LEU A 1060 10.01 11.01 -10.96
CA LEU A 1060 8.79 11.82 -11.11
C LEU A 1060 7.79 11.10 -12.04
N ARG A 1061 6.50 11.12 -11.69
CA ARG A 1061 5.45 10.56 -12.55
C ARG A 1061 5.12 11.51 -13.71
N SER A 1062 5.27 11.00 -14.93
CA SER A 1062 4.92 11.66 -16.20
C SER A 1062 3.43 11.52 -16.55
N LEU A 1063 2.99 12.19 -17.61
CA LEU A 1063 1.63 12.04 -18.16
C LEU A 1063 1.33 10.59 -18.57
N ALA A 1064 2.29 9.88 -19.18
CA ALA A 1064 2.17 8.47 -19.52
C ALA A 1064 1.99 7.57 -18.28
N ASP A 1065 2.71 7.87 -17.20
CA ASP A 1065 2.64 7.10 -15.94
C ASP A 1065 1.25 7.22 -15.27
N MET A 1066 0.50 8.29 -15.54
CA MET A 1066 -0.87 8.43 -15.06
C MET A 1066 -1.83 7.45 -15.73
N LEU A 1067 -1.54 7.02 -16.96
CA LEU A 1067 -2.41 6.14 -17.74
C LEU A 1067 -2.07 4.66 -17.60
N LYS A 1068 -0.78 4.31 -17.51
CA LYS A 1068 -0.30 2.93 -17.63
C LYS A 1068 -0.21 2.17 -16.29
N GLY A 1069 -0.25 0.84 -16.38
CA GLY A 1069 -0.05 -0.07 -15.24
C GLY A 1069 -1.27 -0.28 -14.36
N LYS A 1070 -1.10 -1.03 -13.26
CA LYS A 1070 -2.19 -1.35 -12.31
C LYS A 1070 -2.73 -0.13 -11.55
N GLN A 1071 -1.91 0.92 -11.43
CA GLN A 1071 -2.25 2.18 -10.75
C GLN A 1071 -2.52 3.33 -11.75
N GLY A 1072 -2.67 3.01 -13.04
CA GLY A 1072 -3.02 3.99 -14.07
C GLY A 1072 -4.53 4.19 -14.19
N ARG A 1073 -4.96 5.29 -14.84
CA ARG A 1073 -6.38 5.67 -14.98
C ARG A 1073 -7.28 4.55 -15.47
N PHE A 1074 -6.87 3.84 -16.52
CA PHE A 1074 -7.69 2.79 -17.14
C PHE A 1074 -8.05 1.69 -16.16
N ARG A 1075 -7.05 1.03 -15.56
CA ARG A 1075 -7.27 -0.10 -14.65
C ARG A 1075 -7.69 0.31 -13.25
N GLN A 1076 -7.19 1.45 -12.75
CA GLN A 1076 -7.43 1.84 -11.37
C GLN A 1076 -8.75 2.58 -11.16
N ASN A 1077 -9.13 3.46 -12.09
CA ASN A 1077 -10.23 4.42 -11.90
C ASN A 1077 -11.39 4.26 -12.88
N LEU A 1078 -11.18 3.66 -14.05
CA LEU A 1078 -12.25 3.49 -15.05
C LEU A 1078 -12.86 2.09 -15.01
N LEU A 1079 -12.02 1.06 -15.14
CA LEU A 1079 -12.46 -0.35 -15.07
C LEU A 1079 -12.82 -0.80 -13.65
N GLY A 1080 -12.48 -0.01 -12.64
CA GLY A 1080 -12.91 -0.24 -11.27
C GLY A 1080 -12.98 1.08 -10.52
N LYS A 1081 -13.91 1.19 -9.58
CA LYS A 1081 -14.20 2.42 -8.83
C LYS A 1081 -14.37 2.15 -7.35
N ARG A 1082 -14.18 3.17 -6.53
CA ARG A 1082 -14.65 3.13 -5.14
C ARG A 1082 -16.10 3.57 -5.11
N VAL A 1083 -16.91 2.94 -4.27
CA VAL A 1083 -18.35 3.15 -4.26
C VAL A 1083 -18.88 3.53 -2.87
N ASP A 1084 -19.83 4.46 -2.86
CA ASP A 1084 -20.72 4.80 -1.77
C ASP A 1084 -21.71 3.65 -1.50
N TYR A 1085 -22.44 3.70 -0.38
CA TYR A 1085 -23.37 2.65 0.06
C TYR A 1085 -22.72 1.27 0.11
N SER A 1086 -21.57 1.20 0.76
CA SER A 1086 -20.78 -0.01 0.87
C SER A 1086 -20.22 -0.22 2.26
N GLY A 1087 -20.04 -1.50 2.61
CA GLY A 1087 -19.43 -1.93 3.86
C GLY A 1087 -18.55 -3.15 3.66
N ARG A 1088 -17.82 -3.53 4.70
CA ARG A 1088 -17.02 -4.74 4.75
C ARG A 1088 -16.88 -5.19 6.19
N SER A 1089 -16.97 -6.49 6.43
CA SER A 1089 -16.58 -7.09 7.70
C SER A 1089 -16.05 -8.50 7.50
N VAL A 1090 -15.60 -9.12 8.59
CA VAL A 1090 -15.30 -10.55 8.66
C VAL A 1090 -16.59 -11.34 8.49
N ILE A 1091 -16.52 -12.47 7.80
CA ILE A 1091 -17.64 -13.40 7.70
C ILE A 1091 -17.57 -14.49 8.76
N VAL A 1092 -18.73 -14.93 9.22
CA VAL A 1092 -18.91 -16.06 10.12
C VAL A 1092 -20.08 -16.94 9.66
N VAL A 1093 -20.15 -18.15 10.20
CA VAL A 1093 -21.17 -19.11 9.81
C VAL A 1093 -22.52 -18.75 10.44
N GLY A 1094 -23.55 -18.65 9.60
CA GLY A 1094 -24.95 -18.48 9.99
C GLY A 1094 -25.79 -19.71 9.65
N PRO A 1095 -25.73 -20.80 10.45
CA PRO A 1095 -26.36 -22.07 10.09
C PRO A 1095 -27.88 -22.03 10.05
N LYS A 1096 -28.51 -21.04 10.71
CA LYS A 1096 -29.97 -20.86 10.74
C LYS A 1096 -30.52 -20.01 9.58
N LEU A 1097 -29.66 -19.41 8.77
CA LEU A 1097 -30.08 -18.55 7.65
C LEU A 1097 -30.55 -19.39 6.47
N ALA A 1098 -31.58 -18.91 5.78
CA ALA A 1098 -31.99 -19.51 4.51
C ALA A 1098 -30.92 -19.26 3.42
N LEU A 1099 -30.98 -20.04 2.33
CA LEU A 1099 -29.98 -19.98 1.25
C LEU A 1099 -29.90 -18.61 0.56
N ASP A 1100 -31.01 -17.85 0.51
CA ASP A 1100 -31.06 -16.51 -0.08
C ASP A 1100 -30.94 -15.37 0.94
N GLU A 1101 -30.58 -15.68 2.20
CA GLU A 1101 -30.42 -14.72 3.29
C GLU A 1101 -28.95 -14.52 3.69
N CYS A 1102 -28.64 -13.32 4.17
CA CYS A 1102 -27.38 -13.05 4.84
C CYS A 1102 -27.60 -12.20 6.10
N GLY A 1103 -26.84 -12.48 7.16
CA GLY A 1103 -26.86 -11.69 8.37
C GLY A 1103 -25.99 -10.45 8.23
N ILE A 1104 -26.56 -9.25 8.34
CA ILE A 1104 -25.81 -7.99 8.37
C ILE A 1104 -25.84 -7.39 9.79
N PRO A 1105 -24.69 -7.00 10.35
CA PRO A 1105 -24.64 -6.29 11.62
C PRO A 1105 -25.56 -5.07 11.66
N LYS A 1106 -26.37 -4.93 12.71
CA LYS A 1106 -27.30 -3.79 12.90
C LYS A 1106 -26.67 -2.43 12.62
N LYS A 1107 -25.50 -2.15 13.20
CA LYS A 1107 -24.78 -0.86 13.01
C LYS A 1107 -24.28 -0.66 11.58
N MET A 1108 -23.87 -1.73 10.91
CA MET A 1108 -23.47 -1.67 9.50
C MET A 1108 -24.67 -1.38 8.61
N ALA A 1109 -25.79 -2.08 8.84
CA ALA A 1109 -27.03 -1.86 8.11
C ALA A 1109 -27.54 -0.43 8.32
N LEU A 1110 -27.59 0.06 9.56
CA LEU A 1110 -28.03 1.42 9.86
C LEU A 1110 -27.22 2.47 9.08
N GLU A 1111 -25.91 2.33 8.98
CA GLU A 1111 -25.08 3.28 8.23
C GLU A 1111 -25.28 3.15 6.72
N ILE A 1112 -25.32 1.93 6.15
CA ILE A 1112 -25.49 1.73 4.70
C ILE A 1112 -26.88 2.21 4.23
N PHE A 1113 -27.92 1.94 5.03
CA PHE A 1113 -29.31 2.30 4.73
C PHE A 1113 -29.73 3.66 5.31
N ARG A 1114 -28.80 4.41 5.95
CA ARG A 1114 -29.10 5.67 6.65
C ARG A 1114 -29.99 6.63 5.85
N PRO A 1115 -29.76 6.89 4.55
CA PRO A 1115 -30.59 7.84 3.81
C PRO A 1115 -32.05 7.40 3.64
N PHE A 1116 -32.29 6.08 3.56
CA PHE A 1116 -33.64 5.52 3.50
C PHE A 1116 -34.36 5.63 4.84
N VAL A 1117 -33.65 5.35 5.94
CA VAL A 1117 -34.17 5.54 7.31
C VAL A 1117 -34.56 6.99 7.56
N ILE A 1118 -33.70 7.94 7.14
CA ILE A 1118 -34.02 9.38 7.22
C ILE A 1118 -35.28 9.71 6.42
N GLY A 1119 -35.41 9.21 5.18
CA GLY A 1119 -36.60 9.44 4.36
C GLY A 1119 -37.89 8.90 4.99
N GLU A 1120 -37.84 7.73 5.64
CA GLU A 1120 -38.97 7.16 6.37
C GLU A 1120 -39.33 7.98 7.62
N MET A 1121 -38.33 8.40 8.41
CA MET A 1121 -38.54 9.26 9.59
C MET A 1121 -39.20 10.60 9.24
N LEU A 1122 -38.81 11.20 8.11
CA LEU A 1122 -39.43 12.43 7.62
C LEU A 1122 -40.88 12.19 7.16
N ARG A 1123 -41.14 11.07 6.48
CA ARG A 1123 -42.50 10.71 6.03
C ARG A 1123 -43.46 10.42 7.19
N ARG A 1124 -42.96 9.87 8.30
CA ARG A 1124 -43.73 9.62 9.53
C ARG A 1124 -43.80 10.80 10.48
N GLU A 1125 -43.19 11.93 10.12
CA GLU A 1125 -43.10 13.14 10.95
C GLU A 1125 -42.38 12.95 12.31
N ILE A 1126 -41.66 11.84 12.50
CA ILE A 1126 -40.81 11.58 13.68
C ILE A 1126 -39.67 12.61 13.76
N ALA A 1127 -39.20 13.06 12.59
CA ALA A 1127 -38.27 14.17 12.47
C ALA A 1127 -38.77 15.20 11.46
N HIS A 1128 -38.58 16.49 11.75
CA HIS A 1128 -38.97 17.57 10.84
C HIS A 1128 -37.90 17.92 9.81
N ASN A 1129 -36.64 17.53 10.07
CA ASN A 1129 -35.51 17.80 9.16
C ASN A 1129 -34.40 16.76 9.31
N ILE A 1130 -33.49 16.73 8.33
CA ILE A 1130 -32.37 15.78 8.25
C ILE A 1130 -31.47 15.88 9.50
N ARG A 1131 -31.28 17.08 10.08
CA ARG A 1131 -30.43 17.27 11.27
C ARG A 1131 -31.03 16.59 12.50
N THR A 1132 -32.33 16.74 12.68
CA THR A 1132 -33.09 16.11 13.78
C THR A 1132 -33.14 14.60 13.61
N ALA A 1133 -33.38 14.10 12.39
CA ALA A 1133 -33.32 12.67 12.09
C ALA A 1133 -31.93 12.09 12.42
N ASN A 1134 -30.84 12.75 12.03
CA ASN A 1134 -29.49 12.30 12.38
C ASN A 1134 -29.22 12.33 13.89
N ARG A 1135 -29.83 13.26 14.64
CA ARG A 1135 -29.74 13.28 16.11
C ARG A 1135 -30.43 12.06 16.72
N ILE A 1136 -31.63 11.74 16.27
CA ILE A 1136 -32.39 10.56 16.73
C ILE A 1136 -31.64 9.26 16.38
N ILE A 1137 -31.12 9.16 15.15
CA ILE A 1137 -30.31 8.00 14.72
C ILE A 1137 -29.07 7.80 15.61
N ARG A 1138 -28.43 8.88 16.09
CA ARG A 1138 -27.28 8.77 17.01
C ARG A 1138 -27.65 8.27 18.40
N GLN A 1139 -28.91 8.41 18.81
CA GLN A 1139 -29.39 7.90 20.09
C GLN A 1139 -29.68 6.39 20.05
N GLU A 1140 -29.69 5.77 18.86
CA GLU A 1140 -29.88 4.32 18.68
C GLU A 1140 -31.15 3.76 19.37
N GLY A 1141 -32.24 4.54 19.44
CA GLY A 1141 -33.51 4.12 20.06
C GLY A 1141 -34.28 3.05 19.29
N ASP A 1142 -35.23 2.38 19.96
CA ASP A 1142 -35.99 1.25 19.41
C ASP A 1142 -36.75 1.58 18.10
N GLU A 1143 -37.33 2.78 18.02
CA GLU A 1143 -38.00 3.26 16.81
C GLU A 1143 -37.08 3.27 15.57
N VAL A 1144 -35.78 3.56 15.77
CA VAL A 1144 -34.79 3.58 14.67
C VAL A 1144 -34.57 2.17 14.13
N TRP A 1145 -34.54 1.18 15.02
CA TRP A 1145 -34.35 -0.23 14.65
C TRP A 1145 -35.57 -0.80 13.94
N GLU A 1146 -36.78 -0.46 14.39
CA GLU A 1146 -38.02 -0.85 13.74
C GLU A 1146 -38.11 -0.30 12.30
N ILE A 1147 -37.83 1.00 12.13
CA ILE A 1147 -37.78 1.62 10.79
C ILE A 1147 -36.73 0.96 9.91
N LEU A 1148 -35.55 0.64 10.46
CA LEU A 1148 -34.49 -0.03 9.72
C LEU A 1148 -34.92 -1.42 9.24
N GLU A 1149 -35.58 -2.22 10.08
CA GLU A 1149 -36.08 -3.55 9.72
C GLU A 1149 -37.08 -3.48 8.56
N GLU A 1150 -37.97 -2.49 8.57
CA GLU A 1150 -38.95 -2.28 7.52
C GLU A 1150 -38.29 -1.87 6.19
N VAL A 1151 -37.35 -0.91 6.25
CA VAL A 1151 -36.57 -0.44 5.09
C VAL A 1151 -35.81 -1.59 4.41
N ILE A 1152 -35.35 -2.57 5.20
CA ILE A 1152 -34.56 -3.70 4.72
C ILE A 1152 -35.41 -4.80 4.07
N ARG A 1153 -36.62 -5.06 4.57
CA ARG A 1153 -37.46 -6.22 4.20
C ARG A 1153 -37.71 -6.35 2.69
N GLY A 1154 -37.74 -5.24 1.95
CA GLY A 1154 -37.94 -5.20 0.49
C GLY A 1154 -36.68 -5.10 -0.37
N ARG A 1155 -35.49 -5.05 0.23
CA ARG A 1155 -34.23 -4.75 -0.48
C ARG A 1155 -33.28 -5.94 -0.45
N ARG A 1156 -32.40 -5.99 -1.45
CA ARG A 1156 -31.31 -6.97 -1.53
C ARG A 1156 -29.98 -6.25 -1.33
N VAL A 1157 -28.99 -6.97 -0.82
CA VAL A 1157 -27.58 -6.53 -0.84
C VAL A 1157 -26.75 -7.48 -1.69
N LEU A 1158 -25.66 -6.97 -2.25
CA LEU A 1158 -24.66 -7.79 -2.92
C LEU A 1158 -23.53 -8.08 -1.95
N LEU A 1159 -23.26 -9.36 -1.72
CA LEU A 1159 -22.05 -9.81 -1.04
C LEU A 1159 -20.98 -10.16 -2.06
N ASN A 1160 -19.76 -9.74 -1.77
CA ASN A 1160 -18.59 -9.97 -2.62
C ASN A 1160 -17.39 -10.41 -1.77
N ARG A 1161 -16.78 -11.55 -2.12
CA ARG A 1161 -15.48 -11.97 -1.58
C ARG A 1161 -14.37 -11.73 -2.61
N ALA A 1162 -13.41 -10.87 -2.26
CA ALA A 1162 -12.25 -10.60 -3.09
C ALA A 1162 -11.10 -11.61 -2.83
N PRO A 1163 -10.35 -12.03 -3.87
CA PRO A 1163 -10.50 -11.65 -5.28
C PRO A 1163 -11.71 -12.32 -5.94
N THR A 1164 -12.42 -11.57 -6.78
CA THR A 1164 -13.56 -12.08 -7.56
C THR A 1164 -13.05 -12.97 -8.71
N LEU A 1165 -12.93 -14.27 -8.48
CA LEU A 1165 -12.38 -15.20 -9.47
C LEU A 1165 -13.42 -15.62 -10.53
N HIS A 1166 -14.70 -15.62 -10.18
CA HIS A 1166 -15.80 -15.98 -11.08
C HIS A 1166 -17.09 -15.25 -10.68
N ARG A 1167 -18.13 -15.33 -11.53
CA ARG A 1167 -19.41 -14.61 -11.28
C ARG A 1167 -20.04 -14.93 -9.92
N LEU A 1168 -20.04 -16.20 -9.49
CA LEU A 1168 -20.64 -16.60 -8.20
C LEU A 1168 -19.90 -16.06 -6.96
N SER A 1169 -18.72 -15.43 -7.12
CA SER A 1169 -18.06 -14.71 -6.03
C SER A 1169 -18.77 -13.39 -5.67
N ILE A 1170 -19.80 -12.99 -6.45
CA ILE A 1170 -20.74 -11.92 -6.13
C ILE A 1170 -22.17 -12.48 -6.24
N GLN A 1171 -22.95 -12.36 -5.17
CA GLN A 1171 -24.34 -12.83 -5.14
C GLN A 1171 -25.23 -11.87 -4.35
N ALA A 1172 -26.53 -11.87 -4.66
CA ALA A 1172 -27.53 -11.04 -4.01
C ALA A 1172 -28.25 -11.81 -2.90
N PHE A 1173 -28.41 -11.18 -1.73
CA PHE A 1173 -29.07 -11.78 -0.56
C PHE A 1173 -30.11 -10.84 0.04
N ARG A 1174 -31.12 -11.42 0.71
CA ARG A 1174 -32.03 -10.72 1.63
C ARG A 1174 -31.25 -10.46 2.93
N PRO A 1175 -31.12 -9.20 3.37
CA PRO A 1175 -30.46 -8.94 4.64
C PRO A 1175 -31.37 -9.30 5.82
N VAL A 1176 -30.81 -9.99 6.80
CA VAL A 1176 -31.39 -10.21 8.13
C VAL A 1176 -30.50 -9.46 9.13
N LEU A 1177 -31.10 -8.69 10.04
CA LEU A 1177 -30.33 -7.98 11.04
C LEU A 1177 -29.76 -8.97 12.07
N VAL A 1178 -28.47 -8.88 12.33
CA VAL A 1178 -27.79 -9.69 13.35
C VAL A 1178 -27.04 -8.81 14.34
N GLU A 1179 -26.87 -9.31 15.56
CA GLU A 1179 -26.06 -8.68 16.60
C GLU A 1179 -24.55 -8.87 16.33
N GLY A 1180 -23.74 -7.99 16.91
CA GLY A 1180 -22.28 -8.02 16.77
C GLY A 1180 -21.75 -7.24 15.57
N LEU A 1181 -20.59 -7.64 15.05
CA LEU A 1181 -19.85 -6.92 14.00
C LEU A 1181 -19.55 -7.75 12.74
N ALA A 1182 -19.78 -9.06 12.77
CA ALA A 1182 -19.48 -9.97 11.66
C ALA A 1182 -20.70 -10.22 10.76
N ILE A 1183 -20.45 -10.42 9.47
CA ILE A 1183 -21.48 -10.79 8.49
C ILE A 1183 -21.71 -12.30 8.60
N GLN A 1184 -22.95 -12.75 8.67
CA GLN A 1184 -23.28 -14.17 8.72
C GLN A 1184 -23.68 -14.67 7.32
N ILE A 1185 -23.14 -15.80 6.90
CA ILE A 1185 -23.54 -16.47 5.65
C ILE A 1185 -23.90 -17.94 5.91
N PRO A 1186 -24.86 -18.50 5.16
CA PRO A 1186 -25.22 -19.90 5.30
C PRO A 1186 -24.07 -20.81 4.82
N PRO A 1187 -23.75 -21.92 5.52
CA PRO A 1187 -22.68 -22.85 5.11
C PRO A 1187 -22.82 -23.36 3.67
N SER A 1188 -24.06 -23.50 3.19
CA SER A 1188 -24.39 -24.03 1.86
C SER A 1188 -23.91 -23.17 0.70
N VAL A 1189 -23.62 -21.88 0.91
CA VAL A 1189 -23.15 -20.97 -0.16
C VAL A 1189 -21.63 -20.75 -0.15
N CYS A 1190 -20.92 -21.27 0.85
CA CYS A 1190 -19.49 -21.01 1.07
C CYS A 1190 -18.61 -21.46 -0.10
N VAL A 1191 -18.95 -22.58 -0.75
CA VAL A 1191 -18.22 -23.11 -1.91
C VAL A 1191 -18.19 -22.09 -3.05
N ALA A 1192 -19.30 -21.40 -3.30
CA ALA A 1192 -19.39 -20.38 -4.34
C ALA A 1192 -18.53 -19.13 -4.03
N PHE A 1193 -18.20 -18.89 -2.77
CA PHE A 1193 -17.28 -17.83 -2.40
C PHE A 1193 -15.84 -18.32 -2.18
N ASN A 1194 -15.62 -19.63 -2.19
CA ASN A 1194 -14.40 -20.28 -1.70
C ASN A 1194 -14.06 -19.83 -0.26
N ALA A 1195 -15.09 -19.67 0.58
CA ALA A 1195 -14.97 -19.18 1.95
C ALA A 1195 -14.72 -20.33 2.93
N ASP A 1196 -13.70 -20.18 3.78
CA ASP A 1196 -13.27 -21.21 4.75
C ASP A 1196 -13.36 -20.74 6.21
N PHE A 1197 -13.71 -19.46 6.45
CA PHE A 1197 -13.82 -18.85 7.79
C PHE A 1197 -12.49 -18.72 8.55
N ASP A 1198 -11.38 -18.57 7.83
CA ASP A 1198 -10.06 -18.38 8.42
C ASP A 1198 -9.75 -16.93 8.82
N GLY A 1199 -10.68 -15.99 8.61
CA GLY A 1199 -10.45 -14.54 8.71
C GLY A 1199 -10.87 -13.75 7.48
N ASP A 1200 -11.46 -14.45 6.51
CA ASP A 1200 -12.18 -13.96 5.35
C ASP A 1200 -12.99 -12.69 5.60
N GLN A 1201 -12.93 -11.77 4.63
CA GLN A 1201 -13.70 -10.55 4.63
C GLN A 1201 -14.56 -10.47 3.39
N MET A 1202 -15.81 -10.05 3.57
CA MET A 1202 -16.72 -9.75 2.47
C MET A 1202 -17.08 -8.28 2.43
N ALA A 1203 -17.13 -7.74 1.23
CA ALA A 1203 -17.74 -6.45 0.97
C ALA A 1203 -19.25 -6.62 0.79
N VAL A 1204 -19.99 -5.65 1.32
CA VAL A 1204 -21.43 -5.49 1.13
C VAL A 1204 -21.64 -4.27 0.26
N HIS A 1205 -22.45 -4.38 -0.78
CA HIS A 1205 -22.88 -3.25 -1.60
C HIS A 1205 -24.40 -3.21 -1.66
N LEU A 1206 -24.99 -2.03 -1.49
CA LEU A 1206 -26.44 -1.83 -1.62
C LEU A 1206 -26.78 -1.33 -3.04
N PRO A 1207 -27.48 -2.12 -3.87
CA PRO A 1207 -28.11 -1.62 -5.10
C PRO A 1207 -29.18 -0.57 -4.76
N LEU A 1208 -29.27 0.52 -5.53
CA LEU A 1208 -30.12 1.67 -5.24
C LEU A 1208 -31.50 1.63 -5.91
#